data_AF-A0A8C5CSN1-F1
#
_entry.id   AF-A0A8C5CSN1-F1
#
_cell.length_a   1.000
_cell.length_b   1.000
_cell.length_c   1.000
_cell.angle_alpha   90.00
_cell.angle_beta   90.00
_cell.angle_gamma   90.00
#
_symmetry.space_group_name_H-M   'P 1'
#
loop_
_entity.id
_entity.type
_entity.pdbx_description
1 polymer ?
#
loop_
_entity_poly.entity_id
_entity_poly.type
_entity_poly.pdbx_seq_one_letter_code
_entity_poly.pdbx_strand_id
1 'polypeptide(L)'
;MEQKGGTDGEESFEALEKQFQLVLTELLGDKSVEKFRTEYEKITGALRKAHESEKRLMSKCRELNAEIVSNSTKVETALKLSQEDEATIRSLKKELENAWKTVDAAHDKEIKAKENIITLKQEISRLTQLAEQGAGLSEGQEHSVNNLKQAVDELTGERDELVSSVERLRDGLAQASATQQQMEAQIENSSQAVSQLQQELQVRQNELSRETRQKEKLEKEVKQLHADAEAKTSELKALSQQGQRAKDEQQRLEQQLKELKVTNERSARELEQMQAKISKLQQDNEQQSVAVEQHTLENQQKANELRMKEEELNLRRQEIAKLTKAREAIQKKSNQMEDQKGEAEVQRETLKTQLGVLERELEVFRKQAETEKKAAEELARERDMLNKNLIKVTDSTGKQQIFLKLQEQAQKNLEQEVHNYREEAQKQQKIIHQLEKDRDRYINETSGLRNKVQQHTDDLKVNETEIAEYKKKTCDTEQRLASLHTLYEKVVAERNLYSKNLVEIQDEIAELKRKLKFKSLEIEQLKEEISGKEATMSREHQDALRVERDNEGLKAKLQLMKQQAEETRQRIDGQKAEERQLQRTIAEADAEAARQKKELDQVYSELEILGSQMLCRNDQLRLLHLELKTKDCLLAKTDFQYSQRLEDIRLLKLDMRNLSREKSIQSRLASNAKDLRRELFHIHKELLQERRRFCTLEEQLRTPMNVHHWRKLEANDPEYFELIQKAQDLQKALVTKNQEVMDKDLLLKALTAELNMYESKIQEYKSDNQVLINQLQDIKKKYLSLKQQQREEKSAARTVFPMIQSPLCHRQRFTGGGFSLSAPANK
;
A
#
# COMPACT_ATOMS: atom_id res chain seq x y z
N MET A 1 9.68 -28.37 35.15
CA MET A 1 8.91 -29.39 35.92
C MET A 1 7.45 -29.51 35.44
N GLU A 2 7.03 -28.77 34.40
CA GLU A 2 5.61 -28.54 34.12
C GLU A 2 4.83 -29.68 33.44
N GLN A 3 5.46 -30.78 33.01
CA GLN A 3 4.76 -31.83 32.23
C GLN A 3 3.62 -32.54 32.97
N LYS A 4 3.53 -32.44 34.30
CA LYS A 4 2.43 -33.08 35.07
C LYS A 4 1.11 -32.31 35.10
N GLY A 5 1.08 -31.01 34.81
CA GLY A 5 -0.16 -30.23 34.88
C GLY A 5 -1.16 -30.47 33.73
N GLY A 6 -0.81 -31.32 32.75
CA GLY A 6 -1.58 -31.50 31.52
C GLY A 6 -2.58 -32.65 31.52
N THR A 7 -2.47 -33.62 32.43
CA THR A 7 -3.35 -34.81 32.48
C THR A 7 -4.56 -34.59 33.36
N ASP A 8 -4.36 -34.04 34.55
CA ASP A 8 -5.38 -33.83 35.58
C ASP A 8 -6.51 -32.90 35.07
N GLY A 9 -6.20 -32.00 34.13
CA GLY A 9 -7.16 -31.13 33.45
C GLY A 9 -8.07 -31.83 32.42
N GLU A 10 -7.61 -32.94 31.79
CA GLU A 10 -8.44 -33.68 30.83
C GLU A 10 -9.36 -34.68 31.55
N GLU A 11 -8.85 -35.39 32.57
CA GLU A 11 -9.66 -36.31 33.39
C GLU A 11 -10.78 -35.58 34.15
N SER A 12 -10.49 -34.38 34.68
CA SER A 12 -11.50 -33.55 35.35
C SER A 12 -12.54 -32.96 34.38
N PHE A 13 -12.16 -32.63 33.14
CA PHE A 13 -13.12 -32.21 32.12
C PHE A 13 -14.05 -33.35 31.68
N GLU A 14 -13.52 -34.56 31.44
CA GLU A 14 -14.34 -35.73 31.11
C GLU A 14 -15.33 -36.10 32.21
N ALA A 15 -14.93 -35.98 33.49
CA ALA A 15 -15.80 -36.20 34.63
C ALA A 15 -16.97 -35.19 34.65
N LEU A 16 -16.66 -33.91 34.39
CA LEU A 16 -17.65 -32.83 34.33
C LEU A 16 -18.59 -32.99 33.13
N GLU A 17 -18.09 -33.41 31.97
CA GLU A 17 -18.91 -33.69 30.78
C GLU A 17 -19.90 -34.85 31.00
N LYS A 18 -19.48 -35.90 31.71
CA LYS A 18 -20.39 -37.00 32.12
C LYS A 18 -21.49 -36.50 33.07
N GLN A 19 -21.19 -35.57 33.98
CA GLN A 19 -22.20 -34.93 34.83
C GLN A 19 -23.17 -34.06 34.03
N PHE A 20 -22.70 -33.27 33.06
CA PHE A 20 -23.58 -32.50 32.18
C PHE A 20 -24.53 -33.39 31.37
N GLN A 21 -24.05 -34.53 30.86
CA GLN A 21 -24.90 -35.49 30.14
C GLN A 21 -25.95 -36.15 31.05
N LEU A 22 -25.61 -36.46 32.31
CA LEU A 22 -26.57 -36.95 33.30
C LEU A 22 -27.70 -35.95 33.55
N VAL A 23 -27.38 -34.68 33.84
CA VAL A 23 -28.39 -33.62 34.07
C VAL A 23 -29.26 -33.40 32.84
N LEU A 24 -28.69 -33.42 31.62
CA LEU A 24 -29.48 -33.35 30.38
C LEU A 24 -30.37 -34.57 30.16
N THR A 25 -30.02 -35.73 30.70
CA THR A 25 -30.83 -36.96 30.63
C THR A 25 -31.98 -36.93 31.64
N GLU A 26 -31.77 -36.40 32.85
CA GLU A 26 -32.83 -36.19 33.84
C GLU A 26 -33.86 -35.14 33.34
N LEU A 27 -33.40 -34.09 32.66
CA LEU A 27 -34.24 -33.05 32.06
C LEU A 27 -35.06 -33.49 30.83
N LEU A 28 -34.96 -34.74 30.35
CA LEU A 28 -35.80 -35.27 29.27
C LEU A 28 -37.25 -35.58 29.70
N GLY A 29 -37.52 -35.70 31.00
CA GLY A 29 -38.81 -36.19 31.50
C GLY A 29 -39.92 -35.14 31.61
N ASP A 30 -39.59 -33.84 31.76
CA ASP A 30 -40.53 -32.79 32.15
C ASP A 30 -40.55 -31.62 31.16
N LYS A 31 -41.70 -31.47 30.47
CA LYS A 31 -41.95 -30.41 29.47
C LYS A 31 -41.97 -28.99 30.05
N SER A 32 -42.09 -28.83 31.37
CA SER A 32 -42.06 -27.51 32.02
C SER A 32 -40.65 -26.89 32.01
N VAL A 33 -39.60 -27.73 32.04
CA VAL A 33 -38.17 -27.31 32.05
C VAL A 33 -37.47 -27.44 30.70
N GLU A 34 -38.19 -27.78 29.63
CA GLU A 34 -37.65 -27.90 28.25
C GLU A 34 -36.84 -26.65 27.82
N LYS A 35 -37.30 -25.45 28.18
CA LYS A 35 -36.57 -24.18 27.94
C LYS A 35 -35.24 -24.11 28.69
N PHE A 36 -35.23 -24.50 29.97
CA PHE A 36 -34.01 -24.53 30.79
C PHE A 36 -33.02 -25.55 30.21
N ARG A 37 -33.50 -26.74 29.82
CA ARG A 37 -32.70 -27.75 29.13
C ARG A 37 -32.05 -27.19 27.85
N THR A 38 -32.78 -26.46 27.01
CA THR A 38 -32.20 -25.86 25.78
C THR A 38 -31.14 -24.79 26.04
N GLU A 39 -31.20 -24.03 27.14
CA GLU A 39 -30.11 -23.11 27.51
C GLU A 39 -28.93 -23.86 28.14
N TYR A 40 -29.19 -24.93 28.92
CA TYR A 40 -28.17 -25.80 29.49
C TYR A 40 -27.36 -26.52 28.39
N GLU A 41 -28.03 -27.08 27.37
CA GLU A 41 -27.39 -27.67 26.17
C GLU A 41 -26.48 -26.67 25.44
N LYS A 42 -26.89 -25.39 25.32
CA LYS A 42 -26.04 -24.34 24.75
C LYS A 42 -24.81 -24.04 25.62
N ILE A 43 -24.97 -23.97 26.95
CA ILE A 43 -23.87 -23.72 27.89
C ILE A 43 -22.85 -24.86 27.85
N THR A 44 -23.30 -26.12 27.91
CA THR A 44 -22.42 -27.30 27.76
C THR A 44 -21.72 -27.30 26.39
N GLY A 45 -22.44 -26.97 25.32
CA GLY A 45 -21.87 -26.87 23.97
C GLY A 45 -20.88 -25.73 23.79
N ALA A 46 -21.03 -24.61 24.50
CA ALA A 46 -20.07 -23.51 24.54
C ALA A 46 -18.81 -23.89 25.32
N LEU A 47 -18.97 -24.54 26.48
CA LEU A 47 -17.88 -25.00 27.33
C LEU A 47 -17.00 -26.05 26.62
N ARG A 48 -17.61 -27.03 25.91
CA ARG A 48 -16.88 -27.99 25.07
C ARG A 48 -16.02 -27.28 24.01
N LYS A 49 -16.60 -26.31 23.29
CA LYS A 49 -15.88 -25.52 22.27
C LYS A 49 -14.72 -24.71 22.86
N ALA A 50 -14.90 -24.16 24.07
CA ALA A 50 -13.83 -23.45 24.77
C ALA A 50 -12.66 -24.39 25.09
N HIS A 51 -12.93 -25.55 25.71
CA HIS A 51 -11.90 -26.53 26.05
C HIS A 51 -11.23 -27.16 24.81
N GLU A 52 -11.96 -27.42 23.72
CA GLU A 52 -11.36 -27.80 22.44
C GLU A 52 -10.38 -26.73 21.90
N SER A 53 -10.70 -25.44 22.06
CA SER A 53 -9.84 -24.34 21.61
C SER A 53 -8.59 -24.20 22.49
N GLU A 54 -8.74 -24.37 23.81
CA GLU A 54 -7.66 -24.43 24.80
C GLU A 54 -6.70 -25.59 24.50
N LYS A 55 -7.22 -26.80 24.26
CA LYS A 55 -6.43 -28.00 23.91
C LYS A 55 -5.61 -27.79 22.62
N ARG A 56 -6.19 -27.13 21.61
CA ARG A 56 -5.49 -26.75 20.36
C ARG A 56 -4.39 -25.71 20.61
N LEU A 57 -4.66 -24.67 21.41
CA LEU A 57 -3.66 -23.67 21.80
C LEU A 57 -2.51 -24.31 22.59
N MET A 58 -2.80 -25.20 23.54
CA MET A 58 -1.79 -25.92 24.31
C MET A 58 -0.94 -26.86 23.46
N SER A 59 -1.50 -27.50 22.42
CA SER A 59 -0.69 -28.21 21.42
C SER A 59 0.24 -27.25 20.68
N LYS A 60 -0.29 -26.13 20.17
CA LYS A 60 0.49 -25.15 19.40
C LYS A 60 1.61 -24.51 20.23
N CYS A 61 1.38 -24.26 21.52
CA CYS A 61 2.42 -23.81 22.45
C CYS A 61 3.51 -24.87 22.69
N ARG A 62 3.16 -26.16 22.80
CA ARG A 62 4.13 -27.26 22.92
C ARG A 62 4.96 -27.42 21.63
N GLU A 63 4.33 -27.33 20.47
CA GLU A 63 4.98 -27.35 19.15
C GLU A 63 5.97 -26.19 19.01
N LEU A 64 5.53 -24.94 19.24
CA LEU A 64 6.39 -23.75 19.15
C LEU A 64 7.55 -23.78 20.14
N ASN A 65 7.35 -24.29 21.37
CA ASN A 65 8.43 -24.43 22.33
C ASN A 65 9.46 -25.49 21.89
N ALA A 66 9.02 -26.58 21.27
CA ALA A 66 9.93 -27.57 20.68
C ALA A 66 10.70 -27.01 19.47
N GLU A 67 10.06 -26.19 18.62
CA GLU A 67 10.73 -25.46 17.53
C GLU A 67 11.77 -24.46 18.05
N ILE A 68 11.45 -23.71 19.11
CA ILE A 68 12.38 -22.78 19.78
C ILE A 68 13.62 -23.53 20.31
N VAL A 69 13.43 -24.64 21.03
CA VAL A 69 14.55 -25.47 21.53
C VAL A 69 15.37 -26.06 20.37
N SER A 70 14.71 -26.53 19.31
CA SER A 70 15.37 -27.05 18.10
C SER A 70 16.18 -25.97 17.36
N ASN A 71 15.71 -24.73 17.33
CA ASN A 71 16.42 -23.63 16.69
C ASN A 71 17.56 -23.08 17.58
N SER A 72 17.40 -23.10 18.90
CA SER A 72 18.47 -22.77 19.86
C SER A 72 19.69 -23.67 19.67
N THR A 73 19.50 -24.99 19.55
CA THR A 73 20.63 -25.92 19.36
C THR A 73 21.27 -25.82 17.97
N LYS A 74 20.52 -25.43 16.93
CA LYS A 74 21.07 -25.08 15.60
C LYS A 74 21.93 -23.82 15.64
N VAL A 75 21.50 -22.79 16.38
CA VAL A 75 22.27 -21.55 16.56
C VAL A 75 23.55 -21.82 17.36
N GLU A 76 23.47 -22.63 18.43
CA GLU A 76 24.65 -22.98 19.24
C GLU A 76 25.68 -23.82 18.46
N THR A 77 25.23 -24.72 17.59
CA THR A 77 26.13 -25.51 16.72
C THR A 77 26.72 -24.67 15.59
N ALA A 78 25.95 -23.76 14.98
CA ALA A 78 26.48 -22.81 14.00
C ALA A 78 27.53 -21.85 14.61
N LEU A 79 27.33 -21.42 15.85
CA LEU A 79 28.31 -20.61 16.59
C LEU A 79 29.63 -21.35 16.85
N LYS A 80 29.59 -22.65 17.16
CA LYS A 80 30.79 -23.48 17.37
C LYS A 80 31.57 -23.66 16.07
N LEU A 81 30.89 -24.00 14.97
CA LEU A 81 31.51 -24.09 13.65
C LEU A 81 32.16 -22.75 13.23
N SER A 82 31.49 -21.62 13.45
CA SER A 82 32.07 -20.30 13.16
C SER A 82 33.31 -19.96 14.00
N GLN A 83 33.46 -20.53 15.21
CA GLN A 83 34.65 -20.36 16.04
C GLN A 83 35.80 -21.27 15.59
N GLU A 84 35.49 -22.48 15.12
CA GLU A 84 36.44 -23.43 14.52
C GLU A 84 36.97 -22.92 13.16
N ASP A 85 36.10 -22.32 12.35
CA ASP A 85 36.47 -21.61 11.11
C ASP A 85 37.39 -20.40 11.42
N GLU A 86 37.07 -19.59 12.44
CA GLU A 86 37.94 -18.47 12.83
C GLU A 86 39.31 -18.95 13.38
N ALA A 87 39.37 -20.12 14.01
CA ALA A 87 40.62 -20.73 14.47
C ALA A 87 41.48 -21.23 13.29
N THR A 88 40.89 -21.91 12.31
CA THR A 88 41.61 -22.39 11.11
C THR A 88 42.02 -21.25 10.17
N ILE A 89 41.20 -20.20 10.02
CA ILE A 89 41.59 -18.97 9.32
C ILE A 89 42.81 -18.31 9.98
N ARG A 90 42.93 -18.39 11.32
CA ARG A 90 44.10 -17.88 12.05
C ARG A 90 45.36 -18.73 11.85
N SER A 91 45.26 -20.06 11.77
CA SER A 91 46.43 -20.90 11.45
C SER A 91 46.90 -20.69 10.01
N LEU A 92 45.97 -20.71 9.03
CA LEU A 92 46.28 -20.50 7.62
C LEU A 92 46.91 -19.13 7.33
N LYS A 93 46.46 -18.05 8.00
CA LYS A 93 47.11 -16.73 7.91
C LYS A 93 48.56 -16.75 8.42
N LYS A 94 48.83 -17.49 9.50
CA LYS A 94 50.19 -17.62 10.07
C LYS A 94 51.10 -18.47 9.18
N GLU A 95 50.56 -19.50 8.53
CA GLU A 95 51.28 -20.30 7.53
C GLU A 95 51.61 -19.48 6.27
N LEU A 96 50.66 -18.65 5.81
CA LEU A 96 50.89 -17.71 4.71
C LEU A 96 52.00 -16.70 5.06
N GLU A 97 51.99 -16.12 6.25
CA GLU A 97 53.03 -15.18 6.72
C GLU A 97 54.43 -15.84 6.79
N ASN A 98 54.49 -17.12 7.18
CA ASN A 98 55.73 -17.90 7.14
C ASN A 98 56.20 -18.19 5.70
N ALA A 99 55.27 -18.50 4.79
CA ALA A 99 55.58 -18.74 3.37
C ALA A 99 56.07 -17.47 2.66
N TRP A 100 55.55 -16.29 3.00
CA TRP A 100 56.11 -15.02 2.51
C TRP A 100 57.56 -14.83 2.97
N LYS A 101 57.85 -15.05 4.25
CA LYS A 101 59.22 -14.94 4.79
C LYS A 101 60.21 -15.93 4.16
N THR A 102 59.77 -17.10 3.70
CA THR A 102 60.65 -18.02 2.95
C THR A 102 60.85 -17.61 1.50
N VAL A 103 59.88 -16.93 0.87
CA VAL A 103 60.03 -16.31 -0.46
C VAL A 103 60.99 -15.12 -0.41
N ASP A 104 60.82 -14.21 0.54
CA ASP A 104 61.74 -13.08 0.75
C ASP A 104 63.17 -13.58 0.98
N ALA A 105 63.35 -14.55 1.89
CA ALA A 105 64.64 -15.19 2.16
C ALA A 105 65.18 -16.10 1.03
N ALA A 106 64.42 -16.31 -0.06
CA ALA A 106 64.89 -16.93 -1.29
C ALA A 106 65.33 -15.86 -2.30
N HIS A 107 64.58 -14.76 -2.44
CA HIS A 107 64.95 -13.63 -3.31
C HIS A 107 66.25 -12.95 -2.82
N ASP A 108 66.41 -12.81 -1.51
CA ASP A 108 67.62 -12.30 -0.87
C ASP A 108 68.88 -13.15 -1.17
N LYS A 109 68.70 -14.45 -1.43
CA LYS A 109 69.78 -15.36 -1.87
C LYS A 109 70.00 -15.28 -3.38
N GLU A 110 68.93 -15.08 -4.15
CA GLU A 110 68.98 -14.89 -5.60
C GLU A 110 69.78 -13.62 -5.97
N ILE A 111 69.59 -12.52 -5.23
CA ILE A 111 70.34 -11.27 -5.38
C ILE A 111 71.84 -11.51 -5.14
N LYS A 112 72.19 -12.12 -3.99
CA LYS A 112 73.59 -12.45 -3.63
C LYS A 112 74.23 -13.43 -4.63
N ALA A 113 73.46 -14.34 -5.21
CA ALA A 113 73.93 -15.22 -6.28
C ALA A 113 74.23 -14.44 -7.59
N LYS A 114 73.39 -13.46 -7.95
CA LYS A 114 73.62 -12.59 -9.12
C LYS A 114 74.86 -11.71 -8.94
N GLU A 115 75.09 -11.17 -7.74
CA GLU A 115 76.30 -10.40 -7.39
C GLU A 115 77.56 -11.25 -7.55
N ASN A 116 77.56 -12.48 -7.00
CA ASN A 116 78.67 -13.43 -7.15
C ASN A 116 78.94 -13.85 -8.61
N ILE A 117 77.91 -13.90 -9.47
CA ILE A 117 78.09 -14.18 -10.91
C ILE A 117 78.76 -13.00 -11.63
N ILE A 118 78.57 -11.77 -11.17
CA ILE A 118 79.20 -10.58 -11.75
C ILE A 118 80.70 -10.54 -11.41
N THR A 119 81.07 -10.81 -10.16
CA THR A 119 82.48 -10.83 -9.74
C THR A 119 83.27 -11.96 -10.42
N LEU A 120 82.71 -13.16 -10.52
CA LEU A 120 83.34 -14.28 -11.23
C LEU A 120 83.58 -14.00 -12.73
N LYS A 121 82.68 -13.26 -13.38
CA LYS A 121 82.86 -12.84 -14.80
C LYS A 121 83.98 -11.81 -14.99
N GLN A 122 84.21 -10.95 -13.99
CA GLN A 122 85.33 -10.01 -14.00
C GLN A 122 86.67 -10.75 -13.85
N GLU A 123 86.74 -11.75 -12.96
CA GLU A 123 87.97 -12.52 -12.73
C GLU A 123 88.33 -13.43 -13.94
N ILE A 124 87.34 -14.02 -14.62
CA ILE A 124 87.56 -14.75 -15.88
C ILE A 124 88.18 -13.82 -16.94
N SER A 125 87.65 -12.60 -17.09
CA SER A 125 88.16 -11.61 -18.05
C SER A 125 89.61 -11.22 -17.77
N ARG A 126 89.99 -11.17 -16.49
CA ARG A 126 91.37 -10.90 -16.04
C ARG A 126 92.34 -12.04 -16.32
N LEU A 127 91.89 -13.30 -16.21
CA LEU A 127 92.73 -14.47 -16.45
C LEU A 127 92.99 -14.72 -17.94
N THR A 128 92.00 -14.50 -18.82
CA THR A 128 92.20 -14.64 -20.28
C THR A 128 93.31 -13.72 -20.81
N GLN A 129 93.41 -12.50 -20.27
CA GLN A 129 94.41 -11.50 -20.71
C GLN A 129 95.87 -11.87 -20.38
N LEU A 130 96.11 -12.89 -19.54
CA LEU A 130 97.45 -13.38 -19.18
C LEU A 130 97.91 -14.58 -20.01
N ALA A 131 97.04 -15.16 -20.85
CA ALA A 131 97.35 -16.37 -21.61
C ALA A 131 97.97 -16.13 -23.00
N GLU A 132 97.91 -14.90 -23.52
CA GLU A 132 98.22 -14.59 -24.93
C GLU A 132 99.68 -14.14 -25.20
N GLN A 133 100.62 -14.39 -24.28
CA GLN A 133 102.05 -14.07 -24.46
C GLN A 133 102.95 -15.23 -24.02
N GLY A 134 103.41 -16.07 -24.97
CA GLY A 134 104.25 -17.22 -24.63
C GLY A 134 105.01 -17.90 -25.80
N ALA A 135 106.33 -17.70 -25.81
CA ALA A 135 107.39 -18.63 -26.25
C ALA A 135 107.62 -18.96 -27.75
N GLY A 136 108.88 -19.33 -28.02
CA GLY A 136 109.42 -19.91 -29.26
C GLY A 136 110.95 -19.74 -29.31
N LEU A 137 111.71 -20.72 -29.84
CA LEU A 137 113.08 -20.60 -30.40
C LEU A 137 113.62 -21.94 -30.95
N SER A 138 114.86 -21.97 -31.46
CA SER A 138 115.45 -23.02 -32.32
C SER A 138 116.87 -23.42 -31.86
N GLU A 139 117.40 -24.56 -32.36
CA GLU A 139 118.76 -25.06 -32.08
C GLU A 139 119.45 -25.64 -33.35
N GLY A 140 120.77 -25.90 -33.30
CA GLY A 140 121.60 -26.43 -34.41
C GLY A 140 123.00 -26.87 -33.96
N GLN A 141 123.69 -27.70 -34.75
CA GLN A 141 124.86 -28.48 -34.31
C GLN A 141 126.16 -28.30 -35.15
N GLU A 142 127.23 -28.98 -34.73
CA GLU A 142 128.64 -28.65 -35.02
C GLU A 142 129.42 -29.63 -35.94
N HIS A 143 130.52 -29.07 -36.49
CA HIS A 143 131.80 -29.69 -36.88
C HIS A 143 131.89 -30.83 -37.92
N SER A 144 132.76 -30.60 -38.91
CA SER A 144 133.09 -31.56 -39.97
C SER A 144 134.23 -32.51 -39.57
N VAL A 145 133.86 -33.78 -39.44
CA VAL A 145 134.48 -34.93 -40.11
C VAL A 145 135.93 -34.73 -40.64
N ASN A 146 136.88 -35.50 -40.10
CA ASN A 146 138.25 -35.67 -40.61
C ASN A 146 138.50 -37.16 -41.03
N ASN A 147 137.55 -37.83 -41.69
CA ASN A 147 137.22 -37.81 -43.13
C ASN A 147 138.09 -38.74 -44.00
N LEU A 148 137.44 -39.37 -44.98
CA LEU A 148 138.02 -39.87 -46.24
C LEU A 148 139.04 -41.05 -46.23
N LYS A 149 139.26 -41.76 -45.12
CA LYS A 149 139.98 -43.07 -45.16
C LYS A 149 139.36 -44.20 -44.36
N GLN A 150 138.90 -43.95 -43.14
CA GLN A 150 137.94 -44.85 -42.48
C GLN A 150 136.70 -44.99 -43.39
N ALA A 151 136.29 -43.85 -43.97
CA ALA A 151 135.31 -43.63 -45.03
C ALA A 151 135.27 -44.57 -46.25
N VAL A 152 136.21 -45.49 -46.51
CA VAL A 152 136.08 -46.45 -47.65
C VAL A 152 135.51 -47.78 -47.20
N ASP A 153 136.02 -48.32 -46.10
CA ASP A 153 135.43 -49.49 -45.44
C ASP A 153 134.14 -49.09 -44.71
N GLU A 154 134.09 -47.86 -44.17
CA GLU A 154 132.83 -47.19 -43.81
C GLU A 154 131.93 -47.05 -45.04
N LEU A 155 132.27 -46.39 -46.16
CA LEU A 155 131.34 -46.29 -47.32
C LEU A 155 130.80 -47.64 -47.84
N THR A 156 131.46 -48.76 -47.52
CA THR A 156 130.95 -50.11 -47.84
C THR A 156 130.04 -50.67 -46.74
N GLY A 157 130.37 -50.46 -45.45
CA GLY A 157 129.51 -50.74 -44.31
C GLY A 157 128.30 -49.81 -44.27
N GLU A 158 128.52 -48.49 -44.27
CA GLU A 158 127.55 -47.43 -44.54
C GLU A 158 126.72 -47.71 -45.79
N ARG A 159 127.21 -48.33 -46.88
CA ARG A 159 126.32 -48.71 -47.99
C ARG A 159 125.26 -49.70 -47.52
N ASP A 160 125.65 -50.75 -46.81
CA ASP A 160 124.72 -51.80 -46.39
C ASP A 160 123.87 -51.35 -45.18
N GLU A 161 124.41 -50.50 -44.30
CA GLU A 161 123.67 -49.79 -43.27
C GLU A 161 122.75 -48.71 -43.85
N LEU A 162 123.09 -48.04 -44.95
CA LEU A 162 122.22 -47.12 -45.67
C LEU A 162 121.19 -47.85 -46.52
N VAL A 163 121.47 -49.05 -47.05
CA VAL A 163 120.45 -49.90 -47.67
C VAL A 163 119.48 -50.40 -46.61
N SER A 164 119.97 -50.96 -45.51
CA SER A 164 119.15 -51.36 -44.35
C SER A 164 118.40 -50.17 -43.73
N SER A 165 119.01 -48.99 -43.68
CA SER A 165 118.37 -47.76 -43.23
C SER A 165 117.37 -47.22 -44.25
N VAL A 166 117.61 -47.35 -45.56
CA VAL A 166 116.65 -47.00 -46.62
C VAL A 166 115.49 -48.00 -46.67
N GLU A 167 115.70 -49.28 -46.37
CA GLU A 167 114.64 -50.26 -46.20
C GLU A 167 113.82 -49.94 -44.94
N ARG A 168 114.47 -49.74 -43.79
CA ARG A 168 113.83 -49.27 -42.55
C ARG A 168 113.14 -47.90 -42.68
N LEU A 169 113.65 -47.00 -43.51
CA LEU A 169 113.03 -45.70 -43.82
C LEU A 169 111.92 -45.84 -44.88
N ARG A 170 111.96 -46.84 -45.77
CA ARG A 170 110.85 -47.17 -46.69
C ARG A 170 109.72 -47.85 -45.94
N ASP A 171 110.02 -48.77 -45.03
CA ASP A 171 109.05 -49.38 -44.12
C ASP A 171 108.49 -48.33 -43.16
N GLY A 172 109.35 -47.46 -42.61
CA GLY A 172 108.93 -46.31 -41.80
C GLY A 172 108.07 -45.31 -42.57
N LEU A 173 108.39 -45.03 -43.85
CA LEU A 173 107.60 -44.17 -44.73
C LEU A 173 106.29 -44.85 -45.17
N ALA A 174 106.29 -46.16 -45.39
CA ALA A 174 105.09 -46.94 -45.71
C ALA A 174 104.16 -47.02 -44.50
N GLN A 175 104.69 -47.23 -43.31
CA GLN A 175 103.94 -47.16 -42.05
C GLN A 175 103.42 -45.74 -41.79
N ALA A 176 104.25 -44.70 -41.97
CA ALA A 176 103.83 -43.30 -41.83
C ALA A 176 102.79 -42.89 -42.88
N SER A 177 102.89 -43.37 -44.12
CA SER A 177 101.89 -43.14 -45.17
C SER A 177 100.59 -43.91 -44.91
N ALA A 178 100.68 -45.12 -44.35
CA ALA A 178 99.50 -45.91 -43.98
C ALA A 178 98.78 -45.32 -42.76
N THR A 179 99.52 -44.85 -41.73
CA THR A 179 98.92 -44.14 -40.60
C THR A 179 98.42 -42.76 -41.03
N GLN A 180 99.10 -42.03 -41.92
CA GLN A 180 98.58 -40.81 -42.51
C GLN A 180 97.23 -41.07 -43.22
N GLN A 181 97.15 -42.05 -44.11
CA GLN A 181 95.88 -42.39 -44.79
C GLN A 181 94.78 -42.85 -43.82
N GLN A 182 95.12 -43.58 -42.75
CA GLN A 182 94.16 -43.93 -41.70
C GLN A 182 93.69 -42.71 -40.90
N MET A 183 94.58 -41.77 -40.59
CA MET A 183 94.25 -40.54 -39.86
C MET A 183 93.46 -39.57 -40.76
N GLU A 184 93.80 -39.44 -42.04
CA GLU A 184 93.03 -38.69 -43.03
C GLU A 184 91.62 -39.27 -43.19
N ALA A 185 91.48 -40.60 -43.29
CA ALA A 185 90.18 -41.26 -43.31
C ALA A 185 89.41 -41.07 -41.98
N GLN A 186 90.07 -41.05 -40.82
CA GLN A 186 89.41 -40.75 -39.54
C GLN A 186 89.00 -39.27 -39.44
N ILE A 187 89.78 -38.34 -39.99
CA ILE A 187 89.46 -36.92 -40.07
C ILE A 187 88.27 -36.71 -41.02
N GLU A 188 88.20 -37.40 -42.16
CA GLU A 188 87.06 -37.31 -43.07
C GLU A 188 85.79 -37.92 -42.44
N ASN A 189 85.87 -39.12 -41.86
CA ASN A 189 84.73 -39.75 -41.18
C ASN A 189 84.22 -38.90 -39.99
N SER A 190 85.13 -38.31 -39.19
CA SER A 190 84.73 -37.43 -38.08
C SER A 190 84.21 -36.07 -38.57
N SER A 191 84.72 -35.54 -39.69
CA SER A 191 84.16 -34.35 -40.34
C SER A 191 82.74 -34.59 -40.85
N GLN A 192 82.49 -35.74 -41.50
CA GLN A 192 81.15 -36.15 -41.93
C GLN A 192 80.20 -36.34 -40.72
N ALA A 193 80.65 -36.98 -39.64
CA ALA A 193 79.88 -37.13 -38.41
C ALA A 193 79.56 -35.79 -37.74
N VAL A 194 80.52 -34.84 -37.70
CA VAL A 194 80.29 -33.47 -37.20
C VAL A 194 79.29 -32.73 -38.09
N SER A 195 79.35 -32.87 -39.41
CA SER A 195 78.38 -32.27 -40.33
C SER A 195 76.96 -32.84 -40.14
N GLN A 196 76.83 -34.15 -39.93
CA GLN A 196 75.55 -34.80 -39.60
C GLN A 196 75.00 -34.30 -38.27
N LEU A 197 75.81 -34.27 -37.21
CA LEU A 197 75.41 -33.76 -35.88
C LEU A 197 75.04 -32.27 -35.92
N GLN A 198 75.71 -31.44 -36.73
CA GLN A 198 75.33 -30.05 -36.97
C GLN A 198 73.97 -29.93 -37.67
N GLN A 199 73.70 -30.77 -38.68
CA GLN A 199 72.41 -30.81 -39.36
C GLN A 199 71.28 -31.27 -38.42
N GLU A 200 71.51 -32.32 -37.63
CA GLU A 200 70.56 -32.76 -36.61
C GLU A 200 70.30 -31.69 -35.55
N LEU A 201 71.34 -31.06 -35.01
CA LEU A 201 71.22 -29.98 -34.02
C LEU A 201 70.43 -28.79 -34.59
N GLN A 202 70.66 -28.43 -35.85
CA GLN A 202 69.88 -27.39 -36.54
C GLN A 202 68.41 -27.78 -36.71
N VAL A 203 68.11 -29.05 -36.99
CA VAL A 203 66.72 -29.57 -37.02
C VAL A 203 66.10 -29.51 -35.63
N ARG A 204 66.77 -29.99 -34.58
CA ARG A 204 66.28 -29.93 -33.19
C ARG A 204 66.07 -28.51 -32.69
N GLN A 205 66.93 -27.57 -33.07
CA GLN A 205 66.78 -26.15 -32.75
C GLN A 205 65.57 -25.53 -33.47
N ASN A 206 65.32 -25.94 -34.72
CA ASN A 206 64.13 -25.54 -35.46
C ASN A 206 62.85 -26.14 -34.84
N GLU A 207 62.85 -27.41 -34.43
CA GLU A 207 61.76 -28.07 -33.69
C GLU A 207 61.46 -27.33 -32.37
N LEU A 208 62.48 -27.09 -31.55
CA LEU A 208 62.37 -26.35 -30.29
C LEU A 208 61.78 -24.94 -30.50
N SER A 209 62.17 -24.26 -31.59
CA SER A 209 61.62 -22.94 -31.95
C SER A 209 60.14 -22.97 -32.39
N ARG A 210 59.63 -24.13 -32.85
CA ARG A 210 58.22 -24.34 -33.16
C ARG A 210 57.43 -24.65 -31.89
N GLU A 211 57.94 -25.56 -31.06
CA GLU A 211 57.30 -25.94 -29.80
C GLU A 211 57.21 -24.78 -28.80
N THR A 212 58.25 -23.94 -28.69
CA THR A 212 58.19 -22.71 -27.87
C THR A 212 57.12 -21.74 -28.37
N ARG A 213 57.03 -21.49 -29.68
CA ARG A 213 55.98 -20.66 -30.28
C ARG A 213 54.58 -21.25 -30.14
N GLN A 214 54.45 -22.58 -30.12
CA GLN A 214 53.17 -23.26 -29.90
C GLN A 214 52.75 -23.18 -28.42
N LYS A 215 53.69 -23.41 -27.50
CA LYS A 215 53.52 -23.19 -26.05
C LYS A 215 53.11 -21.74 -25.75
N GLU A 216 53.79 -20.74 -26.34
CA GLU A 216 53.44 -19.33 -26.14
C GLU A 216 52.02 -18.97 -26.61
N LYS A 217 51.50 -19.62 -27.65
CA LYS A 217 50.11 -19.45 -28.09
C LYS A 217 49.15 -20.08 -27.09
N LEU A 218 49.36 -21.34 -26.74
CA LEU A 218 48.54 -22.07 -25.78
C LEU A 218 48.53 -21.40 -24.40
N GLU A 219 49.65 -20.84 -23.94
CA GLU A 219 49.69 -20.05 -22.70
C GLU A 219 48.87 -18.75 -22.78
N LYS A 220 48.81 -18.09 -23.95
CA LYS A 220 47.97 -16.90 -24.17
C LYS A 220 46.49 -17.27 -24.23
N GLU A 221 46.16 -18.36 -24.91
CA GLU A 221 44.80 -18.92 -24.99
C GLU A 221 44.29 -19.35 -23.60
N VAL A 222 45.11 -20.06 -22.80
CA VAL A 222 44.77 -20.43 -21.42
C VAL A 222 44.60 -19.19 -20.53
N LYS A 223 45.46 -18.17 -20.65
CA LYS A 223 45.33 -16.91 -19.89
C LYS A 223 44.05 -16.15 -20.27
N GLN A 224 43.69 -16.12 -21.55
CA GLN A 224 42.44 -15.50 -22.02
C GLN A 224 41.22 -16.27 -21.50
N LEU A 225 41.17 -17.59 -21.67
CA LEU A 225 40.07 -18.42 -21.18
C LEU A 225 39.91 -18.37 -19.65
N HIS A 226 41.01 -18.18 -18.91
CA HIS A 226 40.96 -17.96 -17.47
C HIS A 226 40.33 -16.60 -17.13
N ALA A 227 40.77 -15.52 -17.77
CA ALA A 227 40.18 -14.19 -17.59
C ALA A 227 38.70 -14.14 -18.00
N ASP A 228 38.32 -14.83 -19.08
CA ASP A 228 36.92 -14.96 -19.52
C ASP A 228 36.08 -15.74 -18.47
N ALA A 229 36.64 -16.77 -17.85
CA ALA A 229 35.98 -17.53 -16.78
C ALA A 229 35.88 -16.73 -15.47
N GLU A 230 36.88 -15.92 -15.12
CA GLU A 230 36.81 -14.98 -14.00
C GLU A 230 35.74 -13.89 -14.25
N ALA A 231 35.69 -13.34 -15.47
CA ALA A 231 34.64 -12.41 -15.88
C ALA A 231 33.25 -13.05 -15.75
N LYS A 232 33.03 -14.27 -16.30
CA LYS A 232 31.73 -14.95 -16.20
C LYS A 232 31.36 -15.39 -14.79
N THR A 233 32.31 -15.76 -13.94
CA THR A 233 32.00 -16.01 -12.52
C THR A 233 31.72 -14.73 -11.73
N SER A 234 32.25 -13.58 -12.15
CA SER A 234 31.86 -12.27 -11.61
C SER A 234 30.44 -11.85 -12.04
N GLU A 235 30.09 -12.03 -13.32
CA GLU A 235 28.74 -11.80 -13.85
C GLU A 235 27.70 -12.67 -13.12
N LEU A 236 27.99 -13.96 -12.95
CA LEU A 236 27.10 -14.89 -12.24
C LEU A 236 26.91 -14.50 -10.76
N LYS A 237 27.95 -14.02 -10.08
CA LYS A 237 27.83 -13.49 -8.70
C LYS A 237 26.97 -12.22 -8.65
N ALA A 238 27.14 -11.30 -9.61
CA ALA A 238 26.32 -10.08 -9.70
C ALA A 238 24.85 -10.40 -9.97
N LEU A 239 24.56 -11.27 -10.95
CA LEU A 239 23.20 -11.75 -11.26
C LEU A 239 22.58 -12.50 -10.08
N SER A 240 23.35 -13.32 -9.36
CA SER A 240 22.85 -14.00 -8.16
C SER A 240 22.49 -13.03 -7.03
N GLN A 241 23.27 -11.95 -6.83
CA GLN A 241 22.91 -10.90 -5.87
C GLN A 241 21.68 -10.11 -6.32
N GLN A 242 21.56 -9.80 -7.61
CA GLN A 242 20.39 -9.10 -8.15
C GLN A 242 19.12 -9.95 -8.00
N GLY A 243 19.19 -11.25 -8.30
CA GLY A 243 18.09 -12.20 -8.11
C GLY A 243 17.68 -12.35 -6.65
N GLN A 244 18.62 -12.34 -5.71
CA GLN A 244 18.30 -12.35 -4.28
C GLN A 244 17.60 -11.04 -3.85
N ARG A 245 18.10 -9.86 -4.25
CA ARG A 245 17.44 -8.58 -3.95
C ARG A 245 16.01 -8.52 -4.49
N ALA A 246 15.80 -8.95 -5.74
CA ALA A 246 14.46 -9.00 -6.34
C ALA A 246 13.51 -9.95 -5.59
N LYS A 247 14.03 -11.06 -5.05
CA LYS A 247 13.27 -12.01 -4.22
C LYS A 247 12.91 -11.43 -2.84
N ASP A 248 13.82 -10.68 -2.23
CA ASP A 248 13.58 -9.99 -0.95
C ASP A 248 12.55 -8.86 -1.12
N GLU A 249 12.63 -8.11 -2.23
CA GLU A 249 11.62 -7.12 -2.64
C GLU A 249 10.26 -7.75 -2.93
N GLN A 250 10.21 -8.90 -3.63
CA GLN A 250 8.98 -9.66 -3.84
C GLN A 250 8.33 -10.04 -2.51
N GLN A 251 9.11 -10.61 -1.56
CA GLN A 251 8.57 -11.00 -0.25
C GLN A 251 8.03 -9.81 0.54
N ARG A 252 8.72 -8.67 0.50
CA ARG A 252 8.25 -7.40 1.09
C ARG A 252 6.93 -6.92 0.47
N LEU A 253 6.81 -6.97 -0.86
CA LEU A 253 5.59 -6.58 -1.57
C LEU A 253 4.42 -7.55 -1.28
N GLU A 254 4.68 -8.86 -1.22
CA GLU A 254 3.68 -9.85 -0.82
C GLU A 254 3.19 -9.66 0.62
N GLN A 255 4.07 -9.26 1.53
CA GLN A 255 3.71 -8.94 2.91
C GLN A 255 2.85 -7.67 2.98
N GLN A 256 3.25 -6.59 2.32
CA GLN A 256 2.45 -5.36 2.21
C GLN A 256 1.07 -5.63 1.57
N LEU A 257 0.99 -6.52 0.58
CA LEU A 257 -0.26 -6.91 -0.07
C LEU A 257 -1.18 -7.72 0.87
N LYS A 258 -0.62 -8.54 1.78
CA LYS A 258 -1.38 -9.20 2.86
C LYS A 258 -1.91 -8.19 3.88
N GLU A 259 -1.09 -7.23 4.29
CA GLU A 259 -1.47 -6.15 5.23
C GLU A 259 -2.58 -5.25 4.65
N LEU A 260 -2.49 -4.91 3.36
CA LEU A 260 -3.53 -4.19 2.62
C LEU A 260 -4.83 -4.98 2.48
N LYS A 261 -4.77 -6.32 2.33
CA LYS A 261 -5.97 -7.17 2.35
C LYS A 261 -6.65 -7.17 3.73
N VAL A 262 -5.89 -7.35 4.81
CA VAL A 262 -6.43 -7.37 6.18
C VAL A 262 -7.03 -6.02 6.58
N THR A 263 -6.42 -4.89 6.17
CA THR A 263 -6.99 -3.56 6.42
C THR A 263 -8.24 -3.31 5.57
N ASN A 264 -8.26 -3.72 4.30
CA ASN A 264 -9.45 -3.63 3.45
C ASN A 264 -10.61 -4.47 4.02
N GLU A 265 -10.38 -5.72 4.43
CA GLU A 265 -11.37 -6.58 5.09
C GLU A 265 -11.96 -5.97 6.38
N ARG A 266 -11.14 -5.27 7.18
CA ARG A 266 -11.63 -4.53 8.34
C ARG A 266 -12.55 -3.37 7.91
N SER A 267 -12.11 -2.56 6.95
CA SER A 267 -12.92 -1.43 6.45
C SER A 267 -14.23 -1.88 5.80
N ALA A 268 -14.26 -3.04 5.14
CA ALA A 268 -15.48 -3.63 4.60
C ALA A 268 -16.47 -4.02 5.72
N ARG A 269 -15.99 -4.65 6.81
CA ARG A 269 -16.84 -4.99 7.97
C ARG A 269 -17.31 -3.74 8.72
N GLU A 270 -16.49 -2.70 8.81
CA GLU A 270 -16.89 -1.40 9.38
C GLU A 270 -17.98 -0.73 8.53
N LEU A 271 -17.86 -0.79 7.20
CA LEU A 271 -18.91 -0.34 6.27
C LEU A 271 -20.21 -1.15 6.43
N GLU A 272 -20.15 -2.48 6.46
CA GLU A 272 -21.31 -3.35 6.69
C GLU A 272 -22.02 -3.04 8.02
N GLN A 273 -21.27 -2.83 9.11
CA GLN A 273 -21.83 -2.44 10.41
C GLN A 273 -22.50 -1.06 10.37
N MET A 274 -21.88 -0.09 9.70
CA MET A 274 -22.47 1.26 9.54
C MET A 274 -23.71 1.21 8.63
N GLN A 275 -23.71 0.39 7.59
CA GLN A 275 -24.85 0.20 6.69
C GLN A 275 -26.05 -0.47 7.41
N ALA A 276 -25.79 -1.49 8.23
CA ALA A 276 -26.81 -2.10 9.08
C ALA A 276 -27.36 -1.12 10.13
N LYS A 277 -26.50 -0.26 10.69
CA LYS A 277 -26.91 0.80 11.63
C LYS A 277 -27.76 1.89 10.97
N ILE A 278 -27.43 2.28 9.74
CA ILE A 278 -28.24 3.20 8.92
C ILE A 278 -29.61 2.57 8.62
N SER A 279 -29.65 1.33 8.15
CA SER A 279 -30.90 0.62 7.84
C SER A 279 -31.82 0.51 9.06
N LYS A 280 -31.26 0.23 10.24
CA LYS A 280 -32.03 0.23 11.48
C LYS A 280 -32.55 1.63 11.85
N LEU A 281 -31.71 2.67 11.77
CA LEU A 281 -32.16 4.04 12.06
C LEU A 281 -33.22 4.54 11.07
N GLN A 282 -33.19 4.09 9.82
CA GLN A 282 -34.28 4.34 8.86
C GLN A 282 -35.58 3.65 9.30
N GLN A 283 -35.53 2.37 9.66
CA GLN A 283 -36.69 1.62 10.15
C GLN A 283 -37.26 2.20 11.46
N ASP A 284 -36.40 2.59 12.41
CA ASP A 284 -36.81 3.23 13.67
C ASP A 284 -37.48 4.60 13.40
N ASN A 285 -37.01 5.36 12.40
CA ASN A 285 -37.57 6.65 12.00
C ASN A 285 -38.90 6.51 11.22
N GLU A 286 -39.04 5.50 10.36
CA GLU A 286 -40.31 5.15 9.71
C GLU A 286 -41.37 4.76 10.74
N GLN A 287 -41.01 3.97 11.76
CA GLN A 287 -41.91 3.64 12.87
C GLN A 287 -42.34 4.87 13.67
N GLN A 288 -41.42 5.82 13.93
CA GLN A 288 -41.78 7.08 14.58
C GLN A 288 -42.69 7.96 13.71
N SER A 289 -42.49 8.00 12.38
CA SER A 289 -43.39 8.71 11.47
C SER A 289 -44.82 8.14 11.53
N VAL A 290 -44.97 6.82 11.48
CA VAL A 290 -46.29 6.15 11.60
C VAL A 290 -46.94 6.41 12.97
N ALA A 291 -46.16 6.42 14.06
CA ALA A 291 -46.68 6.77 15.40
C ALA A 291 -47.16 8.22 15.49
N VAL A 292 -46.45 9.17 14.85
CA VAL A 292 -46.87 10.58 14.76
C VAL A 292 -48.13 10.75 13.92
N GLU A 293 -48.25 10.02 12.80
CA GLU A 293 -49.48 9.98 11.99
C GLU A 293 -50.67 9.42 12.77
N GLN A 294 -50.48 8.34 13.53
CA GLN A 294 -51.53 7.79 14.41
C GLN A 294 -51.96 8.80 15.49
N HIS A 295 -51.03 9.39 16.24
CA HIS A 295 -51.38 10.35 17.28
C HIS A 295 -51.97 11.67 16.74
N THR A 296 -51.59 12.11 15.54
CA THR A 296 -52.26 13.26 14.90
C THR A 296 -53.68 12.93 14.46
N LEU A 297 -53.95 11.72 13.97
CA LEU A 297 -55.31 11.23 13.68
C LEU A 297 -56.16 11.11 14.96
N GLU A 298 -55.63 10.52 16.03
CA GLU A 298 -56.31 10.46 17.34
C GLU A 298 -56.65 11.86 17.89
N ASN A 299 -55.73 12.82 17.75
CA ASN A 299 -55.95 14.20 18.19
C ASN A 299 -57.01 14.91 17.33
N GLN A 300 -57.07 14.65 16.01
CA GLN A 300 -58.17 15.14 15.18
C GLN A 300 -59.52 14.52 15.58
N GLN A 301 -59.56 13.22 15.88
CA GLN A 301 -60.78 12.56 16.37
C GLN A 301 -61.26 13.17 17.69
N LYS A 302 -60.39 13.29 18.69
CA LYS A 302 -60.69 13.92 19.99
C LYS A 302 -61.08 15.40 19.86
N ALA A 303 -60.46 16.15 18.94
CA ALA A 303 -60.86 17.53 18.66
C ALA A 303 -62.27 17.64 18.05
N ASN A 304 -62.63 16.71 17.15
CA ASN A 304 -63.99 16.64 16.60
C ASN A 304 -65.01 16.23 17.68
N GLU A 305 -64.70 15.25 18.53
CA GLU A 305 -65.55 14.87 19.67
C GLU A 305 -65.77 16.04 20.64
N LEU A 306 -64.72 16.79 20.98
CA LEU A 306 -64.81 18.00 21.79
C LEU A 306 -65.70 19.05 21.14
N ARG A 307 -65.56 19.29 19.82
CA ARG A 307 -66.41 20.26 19.11
C ARG A 307 -67.88 19.86 19.14
N MET A 308 -68.20 18.57 18.96
CA MET A 308 -69.56 18.05 19.12
C MET A 308 -70.09 18.24 20.55
N LYS A 309 -69.24 18.05 21.57
CA LYS A 309 -69.58 18.29 22.99
C LYS A 309 -69.79 19.77 23.30
N GLU A 310 -69.07 20.68 22.65
CA GLU A 310 -69.29 22.13 22.76
C GLU A 310 -70.58 22.57 22.06
N GLU A 311 -70.91 21.98 20.91
CA GLU A 311 -72.20 22.19 20.23
C GLU A 311 -73.38 21.69 21.09
N GLU A 312 -73.28 20.49 21.69
CA GLU A 312 -74.24 20.00 22.69
C GLU A 312 -74.37 20.95 23.90
N LEU A 313 -73.24 21.39 24.49
CA LEU A 313 -73.24 22.30 25.64
C LEU A 313 -73.87 23.66 25.31
N ASN A 314 -73.64 24.18 24.10
CA ASN A 314 -74.23 25.43 23.67
C ASN A 314 -75.75 25.30 23.41
N LEU A 315 -76.23 24.16 22.89
CA LEU A 315 -77.65 23.85 22.82
C LEU A 315 -78.28 23.78 24.22
N ARG A 316 -77.65 23.10 25.19
CA ARG A 316 -78.13 23.05 26.58
C ARG A 316 -78.09 24.41 27.28
N ARG A 317 -77.08 25.25 27.01
CA ARG A 317 -77.04 26.65 27.49
C ARG A 317 -78.20 27.48 26.93
N GLN A 318 -78.54 27.34 25.65
CA GLN A 318 -79.72 28.01 25.06
C GLN A 318 -81.04 27.50 25.65
N GLU A 319 -81.14 26.19 25.93
CA GLU A 319 -82.30 25.57 26.58
C GLU A 319 -82.48 26.07 28.01
N ILE A 320 -81.41 26.10 28.81
CA ILE A 320 -81.38 26.71 30.14
C ILE A 320 -81.78 28.19 30.08
N ALA A 321 -81.26 28.97 29.11
CA ALA A 321 -81.64 30.38 28.96
C ALA A 321 -83.13 30.58 28.61
N LYS A 322 -83.74 29.67 27.85
CA LYS A 322 -85.19 29.66 27.60
C LYS A 322 -85.98 29.33 28.88
N LEU A 323 -85.55 28.31 29.63
CA LEU A 323 -86.18 27.90 30.89
C LEU A 323 -86.08 28.99 31.97
N THR A 324 -84.94 29.69 32.08
CA THR A 324 -84.77 30.83 33.00
C THR A 324 -85.72 31.97 32.64
N LYS A 325 -85.84 32.35 31.36
CA LYS A 325 -86.83 33.36 30.92
C LYS A 325 -88.28 32.93 31.17
N ALA A 326 -88.59 31.65 31.00
CA ALA A 326 -89.91 31.10 31.34
C ALA A 326 -90.18 31.17 32.85
N ARG A 327 -89.20 30.81 33.69
CA ARG A 327 -89.28 30.95 35.15
C ARG A 327 -89.47 32.41 35.58
N GLU A 328 -88.73 33.34 35.00
CA GLU A 328 -88.85 34.78 35.28
C GLU A 328 -90.26 35.31 34.90
N ALA A 329 -90.80 34.87 33.77
CA ALA A 329 -92.16 35.23 33.35
C ALA A 329 -93.24 34.64 34.27
N ILE A 330 -93.06 33.40 34.74
CA ILE A 330 -93.94 32.76 35.72
C ILE A 330 -93.83 33.47 37.08
N GLN A 331 -92.62 33.82 37.54
CA GLN A 331 -92.42 34.56 38.78
C GLN A 331 -93.11 35.92 38.74
N LYS A 332 -92.94 36.69 37.65
CA LYS A 332 -93.64 37.98 37.47
C LYS A 332 -95.16 37.83 37.52
N LYS A 333 -95.72 36.76 36.93
CA LYS A 333 -97.15 36.45 37.07
C LYS A 333 -97.52 36.06 38.51
N SER A 334 -96.69 35.28 39.21
CA SER A 334 -96.93 34.90 40.61
C SER A 334 -97.04 36.13 41.49
N ASN A 335 -96.06 37.05 41.41
CA ASN A 335 -96.07 38.32 42.12
C ASN A 335 -97.33 39.14 41.79
N GLN A 336 -97.71 39.26 40.51
CA GLN A 336 -98.93 39.97 40.10
C GLN A 336 -100.22 39.35 40.69
N MET A 337 -100.28 38.02 40.84
CA MET A 337 -101.40 37.35 41.50
C MET A 337 -101.38 37.53 43.03
N GLU A 338 -100.20 37.65 43.65
CA GLU A 338 -100.04 37.99 45.06
C GLU A 338 -100.44 39.44 45.35
N ASP A 339 -100.06 40.39 44.49
CA ASP A 339 -100.46 41.80 44.55
C ASP A 339 -102.01 41.92 44.45
N GLN A 340 -102.62 41.29 43.45
CA GLN A 340 -104.08 41.24 43.28
C GLN A 340 -104.80 40.56 44.46
N LYS A 341 -104.20 39.52 45.06
CA LYS A 341 -104.71 38.90 46.28
C LYS A 341 -104.65 39.88 47.46
N GLY A 342 -103.58 40.64 47.59
CA GLY A 342 -103.44 41.69 48.60
C GLY A 342 -104.50 42.79 48.46
N GLU A 343 -104.73 43.28 47.24
CA GLU A 343 -105.82 44.23 46.94
C GLU A 343 -107.19 43.67 47.32
N ALA A 344 -107.48 42.40 46.98
CA ALA A 344 -108.72 41.73 47.34
C ALA A 344 -108.88 41.52 48.86
N GLU A 345 -107.79 41.27 49.59
CA GLU A 345 -107.80 41.17 51.05
C GLU A 345 -108.04 42.54 51.72
N VAL A 346 -107.49 43.64 51.18
CA VAL A 346 -107.81 45.01 51.62
C VAL A 346 -109.27 45.38 51.32
N GLN A 347 -109.81 44.98 50.15
CA GLN A 347 -111.23 45.13 49.83
C GLN A 347 -112.12 44.33 50.80
N ARG A 348 -111.70 43.12 51.20
CA ARG A 348 -112.43 42.31 52.19
C ARG A 348 -112.46 42.97 53.57
N GLU A 349 -111.33 43.47 54.07
CA GLU A 349 -111.29 44.11 55.40
C GLU A 349 -111.98 45.49 55.42
N THR A 350 -112.01 46.22 54.29
CA THR A 350 -112.82 47.45 54.17
C THR A 350 -114.32 47.16 54.12
N LEU A 351 -114.78 46.15 53.38
CA LEU A 351 -116.18 45.70 53.44
C LEU A 351 -116.58 45.20 54.83
N LYS A 352 -115.69 44.47 55.51
CA LYS A 352 -115.90 43.97 56.88
C LYS A 352 -115.96 45.09 57.93
N THR A 353 -115.19 46.16 57.76
CA THR A 353 -115.29 47.34 58.64
C THR A 353 -116.54 48.18 58.33
N GLN A 354 -117.01 48.24 57.08
CA GLN A 354 -118.32 48.82 56.73
C GLN A 354 -119.48 48.01 57.35
N LEU A 355 -119.46 46.68 57.26
CA LEU A 355 -120.42 45.81 57.95
C LEU A 355 -120.42 46.08 59.46
N GLY A 356 -119.25 46.16 60.08
CA GLY A 356 -119.11 46.52 61.50
C GLY A 356 -119.53 47.94 61.88
N VAL A 357 -119.81 48.83 60.92
CA VAL A 357 -120.49 50.12 61.16
C VAL A 357 -122.01 49.93 61.08
N LEU A 358 -122.51 49.30 60.02
CA LEU A 358 -123.94 48.99 59.84
C LEU A 358 -124.52 48.15 61.00
N GLU A 359 -123.74 47.20 61.54
CA GLU A 359 -124.11 46.42 62.73
C GLU A 359 -124.29 47.30 63.98
N ARG A 360 -123.46 48.35 64.15
CA ARG A 360 -123.61 49.31 65.27
C ARG A 360 -124.80 50.23 65.07
N GLU A 361 -125.06 50.65 63.84
CA GLU A 361 -126.25 51.46 63.50
C GLU A 361 -127.54 50.67 63.78
N LEU A 362 -127.61 49.40 63.37
CA LEU A 362 -128.71 48.48 63.71
C LEU A 362 -128.87 48.30 65.23
N GLU A 363 -127.77 48.21 65.97
CA GLU A 363 -127.78 48.09 67.43
C GLU A 363 -128.21 49.38 68.14
N VAL A 364 -127.96 50.55 67.54
CA VAL A 364 -128.53 51.84 67.98
C VAL A 364 -130.03 51.88 67.70
N PHE A 365 -130.49 51.51 66.50
CA PHE A 365 -131.92 51.45 66.17
C PHE A 365 -132.70 50.48 67.07
N ARG A 366 -132.11 49.33 67.46
CA ARG A 366 -132.71 48.43 68.47
C ARG A 366 -132.90 49.11 69.81
N LYS A 367 -131.90 49.85 70.31
CA LYS A 367 -131.97 50.57 71.58
C LYS A 367 -132.98 51.71 71.54
N GLN A 368 -133.14 52.36 70.38
CA GLN A 368 -134.21 53.34 70.13
C GLN A 368 -135.61 52.70 70.29
N ALA A 369 -135.82 51.52 69.67
CA ALA A 369 -137.10 50.80 69.79
C ALA A 369 -137.37 50.29 71.22
N GLU A 370 -136.33 49.93 71.99
CA GLU A 370 -136.48 49.56 73.40
C GLU A 370 -136.88 50.72 74.32
N THR A 371 -136.46 51.96 74.03
CA THR A 371 -136.88 53.13 74.82
C THR A 371 -138.31 53.55 74.48
N GLU A 372 -138.68 53.53 73.20
CA GLU A 372 -140.07 53.76 72.76
C GLU A 372 -141.06 52.76 73.40
N LYS A 373 -140.67 51.47 73.48
CA LYS A 373 -141.48 50.45 74.17
C LYS A 373 -141.73 50.78 75.65
N LYS A 374 -140.72 51.28 76.36
CA LYS A 374 -140.83 51.59 77.80
C LYS A 374 -141.81 52.75 78.07
N ALA A 375 -141.80 53.78 77.22
CA ALA A 375 -142.75 54.89 77.31
C ALA A 375 -144.23 54.42 77.15
N ALA A 376 -144.48 53.41 76.33
CA ALA A 376 -145.81 52.82 76.17
C ALA A 376 -146.28 52.03 77.41
N GLU A 377 -145.37 51.44 78.18
CA GLU A 377 -145.70 50.67 79.40
C GLU A 377 -146.02 51.57 80.61
N GLU A 378 -145.59 52.83 80.61
CA GLU A 378 -145.86 53.79 81.70
C GLU A 378 -147.27 54.40 81.58
N LEU A 379 -147.67 54.83 80.38
CA LEU A 379 -149.04 55.30 80.09
C LEU A 379 -150.12 54.26 80.39
N ALA A 380 -149.77 52.97 80.39
CA ALA A 380 -150.69 51.90 80.77
C ALA A 380 -151.00 51.85 82.28
N ARG A 381 -150.11 52.36 83.15
CA ARG A 381 -150.25 52.28 84.62
C ARG A 381 -151.12 53.39 85.20
N GLU A 382 -151.12 54.57 84.59
CA GLU A 382 -151.92 55.72 85.07
C GLU A 382 -153.43 55.47 84.96
N ARG A 383 -153.85 54.71 83.94
CA ARG A 383 -155.25 54.26 83.74
C ARG A 383 -155.79 53.46 84.93
N ASP A 384 -154.97 52.60 85.53
CA ASP A 384 -155.44 51.56 86.46
C ASP A 384 -155.55 52.04 87.92
N MET A 385 -154.94 53.18 88.29
CA MET A 385 -155.08 53.76 89.63
C MET A 385 -156.39 54.57 89.82
N LEU A 386 -157.02 55.06 88.75
CA LEU A 386 -158.21 55.91 88.87
C LEU A 386 -159.53 55.13 89.07
N ASN A 387 -159.56 53.82 88.76
CA ASN A 387 -160.82 53.04 88.72
C ASN A 387 -161.08 52.16 89.97
N LYS A 388 -160.44 52.45 91.11
CA LYS A 388 -160.62 51.70 92.38
C LYS A 388 -161.14 52.51 93.58
N ASN A 389 -161.15 53.84 93.49
CA ASN A 389 -161.40 54.71 94.66
C ASN A 389 -162.88 55.13 94.86
N LEU A 390 -163.85 54.46 94.23
CA LEU A 390 -165.27 54.88 94.23
C LEU A 390 -166.27 53.87 94.82
N ILE A 391 -165.82 52.71 95.33
CA ILE A 391 -166.74 51.68 95.85
C ILE A 391 -166.39 51.30 97.30
N LYS A 392 -167.06 51.99 98.23
CA LYS A 392 -167.29 51.65 99.66
C LYS A 392 -166.05 51.61 100.56
N VAL A 393 -165.96 52.35 101.67
CA VAL A 393 -166.86 53.36 102.28
C VAL A 393 -168.30 52.88 102.54
N THR A 394 -168.42 51.77 103.25
CA THR A 394 -169.54 51.44 104.18
C THR A 394 -169.04 50.35 105.13
N ASP A 395 -169.50 50.41 106.38
CA ASP A 395 -169.44 49.37 107.43
C ASP A 395 -168.04 48.97 107.98
N SER A 396 -167.78 48.90 109.30
CA SER A 396 -168.22 49.71 110.47
C SER A 396 -167.57 49.16 111.76
N THR A 397 -167.25 50.03 112.72
CA THR A 397 -167.14 49.78 114.19
C THR A 397 -166.22 48.66 114.74
N GLY A 398 -165.24 49.01 115.59
CA GLY A 398 -164.35 48.03 116.26
C GLY A 398 -163.43 48.54 117.40
N LYS A 399 -163.99 49.31 118.36
CA LYS A 399 -163.45 49.76 119.69
C LYS A 399 -162.13 49.10 120.17
N GLN A 400 -161.04 49.78 120.56
CA GLN A 400 -160.81 50.81 121.61
C GLN A 400 -161.16 50.46 123.08
N GLN A 401 -160.10 50.39 123.89
CA GLN A 401 -159.91 50.79 125.31
C GLN A 401 -160.95 50.53 126.42
N ILE A 402 -160.45 49.95 127.53
CA ILE A 402 -160.95 50.02 128.92
C ILE A 402 -159.81 49.47 129.83
N PHE A 403 -159.51 49.92 131.07
CA PHE A 403 -159.98 51.04 131.91
C PHE A 403 -158.89 51.39 132.98
N LEU A 404 -159.18 52.28 133.94
CA LEU A 404 -158.36 52.58 135.14
C LEU A 404 -159.29 52.67 136.37
N LYS A 405 -159.02 51.90 137.45
CA LYS A 405 -159.65 51.83 138.82
C LYS A 405 -159.46 50.39 139.37
N LEU A 406 -159.45 50.01 140.65
CA LEU A 406 -159.57 50.60 142.02
C LEU A 406 -158.70 49.65 142.93
N GLN A 407 -158.03 49.99 144.04
CA GLN A 407 -158.07 51.09 145.02
C GLN A 407 -159.25 51.04 146.04
N GLU A 408 -158.98 51.55 147.26
CA GLU A 408 -159.93 51.86 148.36
C GLU A 408 -160.62 50.69 149.12
N GLN A 409 -160.05 50.35 150.29
CA GLN A 409 -160.68 50.11 151.62
C GLN A 409 -159.93 49.00 152.39
N ALA A 410 -159.61 49.11 153.68
CA ALA A 410 -159.53 50.27 154.59
C ALA A 410 -158.49 49.93 155.69
N GLN A 411 -157.63 50.83 156.15
CA GLN A 411 -157.93 51.80 157.21
C GLN A 411 -158.90 51.30 158.30
N LYS A 412 -158.58 50.19 159.00
CA LYS A 412 -159.31 49.84 160.23
C LYS A 412 -158.56 49.12 161.36
N ASN A 413 -157.52 48.32 161.10
CA ASN A 413 -156.84 47.53 162.15
C ASN A 413 -155.60 48.23 162.74
N LEU A 414 -155.75 49.51 163.10
CA LEU A 414 -154.65 50.43 163.48
C LEU A 414 -154.00 50.16 164.86
N GLU A 415 -154.37 49.07 165.54
CA GLU A 415 -154.04 48.86 166.97
C GLU A 415 -153.33 47.53 167.27
N GLN A 416 -153.16 46.65 166.28
CA GLN A 416 -152.61 45.30 166.49
C GLN A 416 -151.10 45.18 166.19
N GLU A 417 -150.51 46.16 165.52
CA GLU A 417 -149.12 46.14 165.04
C GLU A 417 -148.08 46.17 166.19
N VAL A 418 -148.44 46.74 167.35
CA VAL A 418 -147.56 46.81 168.54
C VAL A 418 -147.23 45.43 169.12
N HIS A 419 -148.04 44.41 168.84
CA HIS A 419 -147.73 43.03 169.23
C HIS A 419 -146.64 42.41 168.33
N ASN A 420 -146.74 42.64 167.01
CA ASN A 420 -145.89 42.01 165.99
C ASN A 420 -144.41 42.41 166.10
N TYR A 421 -144.12 43.63 166.58
CA TYR A 421 -142.74 44.08 166.80
C TYR A 421 -141.94 43.25 167.82
N ARG A 422 -142.59 42.39 168.63
CA ARG A 422 -141.88 41.39 169.45
C ARG A 422 -141.49 40.11 168.71
N GLU A 423 -142.15 39.78 167.59
CA GLU A 423 -141.81 38.61 166.76
C GLU A 423 -140.76 38.95 165.69
N GLU A 424 -140.85 40.14 165.09
CA GLU A 424 -139.92 40.59 164.03
C GLU A 424 -138.43 40.54 164.47
N ALA A 425 -138.17 40.83 165.75
CA ALA A 425 -136.84 40.77 166.36
C ALA A 425 -136.20 39.37 166.31
N GLN A 426 -137.00 38.30 166.40
CA GLN A 426 -136.49 36.92 166.31
C GLN A 426 -136.23 36.47 164.85
N LYS A 427 -136.79 37.16 163.86
CA LYS A 427 -136.56 36.84 162.44
C LYS A 427 -135.21 37.39 161.96
N GLN A 428 -134.82 38.59 162.38
CA GLN A 428 -133.59 39.25 161.88
C GLN A 428 -132.30 38.47 162.22
N GLN A 429 -132.23 37.79 163.37
CA GLN A 429 -131.08 36.94 163.72
C GLN A 429 -130.85 35.75 162.77
N LYS A 430 -131.88 35.28 162.05
CA LYS A 430 -131.75 34.15 161.11
C LYS A 430 -131.20 34.53 159.74
N ILE A 431 -131.35 35.81 159.33
CA ILE A 431 -130.95 36.27 157.98
C ILE A 431 -129.43 36.48 157.91
N ILE A 432 -128.83 37.03 158.98
CA ILE A 432 -127.39 37.37 159.03
C ILE A 432 -126.53 36.13 158.75
N HIS A 433 -126.84 35.01 159.40
CA HIS A 433 -126.04 33.79 159.32
C HIS A 433 -126.08 33.07 157.96
N GLN A 434 -127.03 33.41 157.08
CA GLN A 434 -127.06 32.90 155.71
C GLN A 434 -126.10 33.68 154.80
N LEU A 435 -126.02 35.01 154.93
CA LEU A 435 -125.20 35.87 154.07
C LEU A 435 -123.69 35.65 154.27
N GLU A 436 -123.25 35.29 155.48
CA GLU A 436 -121.86 34.92 155.77
C GLU A 436 -121.41 33.71 154.92
N LYS A 437 -122.32 32.79 154.63
CA LYS A 437 -122.06 31.50 153.98
C LYS A 437 -121.87 31.60 152.47
N ASP A 438 -122.49 32.61 151.85
CA ASP A 438 -122.40 32.83 150.40
C ASP A 438 -121.14 33.63 150.01
N ARG A 439 -120.60 34.48 150.90
CA ARG A 439 -119.30 35.17 150.72
C ARG A 439 -118.17 34.18 150.42
N ASP A 440 -118.08 33.11 151.20
CA ASP A 440 -116.93 32.19 151.18
C ASP A 440 -116.95 31.24 149.97
N ARG A 441 -118.03 31.20 149.18
CA ARG A 441 -118.06 30.51 147.88
C ARG A 441 -117.28 31.27 146.81
N TYR A 442 -117.62 32.54 146.58
CA TYR A 442 -117.07 33.33 145.47
C TYR A 442 -115.55 33.57 145.57
N ILE A 443 -114.99 33.58 146.78
CA ILE A 443 -113.54 33.66 147.01
C ILE A 443 -112.81 32.45 146.39
N ASN A 444 -113.40 31.25 146.48
CA ASN A 444 -112.80 30.01 145.99
C ASN A 444 -112.91 29.84 144.46
N GLU A 445 -113.98 30.35 143.83
CA GLU A 445 -114.10 30.36 142.36
C GLU A 445 -113.09 31.34 141.71
N THR A 446 -112.92 32.50 142.33
CA THR A 446 -112.03 33.57 141.83
C THR A 446 -110.55 33.15 141.82
N SER A 447 -110.10 32.38 142.81
CA SER A 447 -108.73 31.85 142.85
C SER A 447 -108.51 30.74 141.82
N GLY A 448 -109.50 29.86 141.61
CA GLY A 448 -109.43 28.79 140.62
C GLY A 448 -109.30 29.27 139.17
N LEU A 449 -109.96 30.38 138.82
CA LEU A 449 -109.84 30.99 137.49
C LEU A 449 -108.45 31.62 137.24
N ARG A 450 -107.86 32.26 138.25
CA ARG A 450 -106.55 32.93 138.13
C ARG A 450 -105.44 31.95 137.72
N ASN A 451 -105.44 30.75 138.28
CA ASN A 451 -104.39 29.76 138.01
C ASN A 451 -104.38 29.25 136.56
N LYS A 452 -105.55 29.17 135.90
CA LYS A 452 -105.65 28.74 134.49
C LYS A 452 -105.05 29.76 133.52
N VAL A 453 -105.22 31.07 133.79
CA VAL A 453 -104.65 32.14 132.95
C VAL A 453 -103.13 32.10 132.98
N GLN A 454 -102.53 31.77 134.13
CA GLN A 454 -101.07 31.65 134.24
C GLN A 454 -100.53 30.52 133.35
N GLN A 455 -101.12 29.31 133.38
CA GLN A 455 -100.68 28.19 132.54
C GLN A 455 -100.63 28.56 131.06
N HIS A 456 -101.73 29.08 130.50
CA HIS A 456 -101.78 29.46 129.09
C HIS A 456 -100.82 30.60 128.70
N THR A 457 -100.44 31.45 129.66
CA THR A 457 -99.44 32.50 129.45
C THR A 457 -98.03 31.93 129.35
N ASP A 458 -97.75 30.81 130.03
CA ASP A 458 -96.46 30.14 129.96
C ASP A 458 -96.38 29.17 128.76
N ASP A 459 -97.48 28.50 128.40
CA ASP A 459 -97.61 27.71 127.17
C ASP A 459 -97.29 28.55 125.91
N LEU A 460 -97.78 29.79 125.84
CA LEU A 460 -97.55 30.69 124.69
C LEU A 460 -96.07 31.01 124.49
N LYS A 461 -95.31 31.24 125.57
CA LYS A 461 -93.88 31.57 125.49
C LYS A 461 -93.06 30.44 124.88
N VAL A 462 -93.40 29.18 125.19
CA VAL A 462 -92.74 28.01 124.59
C VAL A 462 -92.94 28.01 123.09
N ASN A 463 -94.17 28.17 122.63
CA ASN A 463 -94.52 28.22 121.20
C ASN A 463 -93.80 29.39 120.47
N GLU A 464 -93.66 30.56 121.10
CA GLU A 464 -92.90 31.68 120.52
C GLU A 464 -91.41 31.35 120.35
N THR A 465 -90.80 30.64 121.30
CA THR A 465 -89.38 30.21 121.17
C THR A 465 -89.17 29.18 120.06
N GLU A 466 -90.08 28.22 119.89
CA GLU A 466 -89.99 27.24 118.80
C GLU A 466 -90.12 27.92 117.42
N ILE A 467 -91.05 28.86 117.26
CA ILE A 467 -91.23 29.62 116.02
C ILE A 467 -89.96 30.42 115.66
N ALA A 468 -89.25 30.96 116.65
CA ALA A 468 -87.98 31.65 116.44
C ALA A 468 -86.88 30.70 115.93
N GLU A 469 -86.80 29.48 116.47
CA GLU A 469 -85.85 28.48 115.97
C GLU A 469 -86.14 28.06 114.52
N TYR A 470 -87.39 27.78 114.16
CA TYR A 470 -87.74 27.34 112.80
C TYR A 470 -87.47 28.43 111.76
N LYS A 471 -87.71 29.71 112.09
CA LYS A 471 -87.32 30.85 111.23
C LYS A 471 -85.81 30.92 111.02
N LYS A 472 -85.01 30.72 112.08
CA LYS A 472 -83.54 30.66 111.95
C LYS A 472 -83.09 29.50 111.06
N LYS A 473 -83.60 28.29 111.31
CA LYS A 473 -83.31 27.07 110.53
C LYS A 473 -83.62 27.27 109.03
N THR A 474 -84.66 28.03 108.70
CA THR A 474 -85.05 28.36 107.31
C THR A 474 -84.06 29.33 106.65
N CYS A 475 -83.68 30.42 107.34
CA CYS A 475 -82.67 31.36 106.84
C CYS A 475 -81.30 30.67 106.61
N ASP A 476 -80.90 29.79 107.53
CA ASP A 476 -79.68 28.98 107.42
C ASP A 476 -79.70 28.04 106.20
N THR A 477 -80.87 27.54 105.75
CA THR A 477 -80.98 26.73 104.52
C THR A 477 -81.04 27.57 103.25
N GLU A 478 -81.67 28.74 103.26
CA GLU A 478 -81.70 29.67 102.12
C GLU A 478 -80.30 30.19 101.76
N GLN A 479 -79.49 30.56 102.76
CA GLN A 479 -78.10 30.98 102.55
C GLN A 479 -77.22 29.85 101.99
N ARG A 480 -77.48 28.59 102.38
CA ARG A 480 -76.82 27.41 101.80
C ARG A 480 -77.22 27.17 100.35
N LEU A 481 -78.48 27.35 99.99
CA LEU A 481 -78.93 27.27 98.60
C LEU A 481 -78.30 28.35 97.72
N ALA A 482 -78.28 29.61 98.18
CA ALA A 482 -77.69 30.72 97.42
C ALA A 482 -76.18 30.54 97.18
N SER A 483 -75.44 30.07 98.19
CA SER A 483 -74.00 29.78 98.07
C SER A 483 -73.70 28.57 97.18
N LEU A 484 -74.50 27.51 97.23
CA LEU A 484 -74.41 26.37 96.31
C LEU A 484 -74.73 26.76 94.86
N HIS A 485 -75.74 27.60 94.64
CA HIS A 485 -76.09 28.12 93.32
C HIS A 485 -74.94 28.95 92.72
N THR A 486 -74.37 29.87 93.51
CA THR A 486 -73.19 30.67 93.13
C THR A 486 -71.97 29.80 92.77
N LEU A 487 -71.79 28.66 93.44
CA LEU A 487 -70.72 27.70 93.13
C LEU A 487 -71.00 26.94 91.82
N TYR A 488 -72.26 26.53 91.60
CA TYR A 488 -72.67 25.87 90.36
C TYR A 488 -72.46 26.77 89.12
N GLU A 489 -72.83 28.05 89.20
CA GLU A 489 -72.61 29.01 88.10
C GLU A 489 -71.13 29.17 87.75
N LYS A 490 -70.23 29.21 88.76
CA LYS A 490 -68.77 29.23 88.54
C LYS A 490 -68.28 27.99 87.80
N VAL A 491 -68.70 26.79 88.24
CA VAL A 491 -68.33 25.53 87.59
C VAL A 491 -68.86 25.46 86.15
N VAL A 492 -70.05 26.01 85.88
CA VAL A 492 -70.59 26.12 84.51
C VAL A 492 -69.77 27.10 83.66
N ALA A 493 -69.36 28.25 84.21
CA ALA A 493 -68.52 29.22 83.51
C ALA A 493 -67.11 28.67 83.22
N GLU A 494 -66.48 28.00 84.20
CA GLU A 494 -65.18 27.31 84.04
C GLU A 494 -65.25 26.21 82.99
N ARG A 495 -66.29 25.35 83.04
CA ARG A 495 -66.53 24.33 82.01
C ARG A 495 -66.67 24.96 80.61
N ASN A 496 -67.39 26.06 80.47
CA ASN A 496 -67.57 26.75 79.19
C ASN A 496 -66.24 27.35 78.69
N LEU A 497 -65.43 27.92 79.58
CA LEU A 497 -64.09 28.42 79.25
C LEU A 497 -63.17 27.29 78.78
N TYR A 498 -63.07 26.19 79.54
CA TYR A 498 -62.25 25.04 79.13
C TYR A 498 -62.75 24.41 77.82
N SER A 499 -64.08 24.36 77.60
CA SER A 499 -64.65 23.88 76.33
C SER A 499 -64.30 24.79 75.15
N LYS A 500 -64.22 26.11 75.36
CA LYS A 500 -63.79 27.06 74.31
C LYS A 500 -62.31 26.90 74.01
N ASN A 501 -61.46 26.91 75.05
CA ASN A 501 -60.02 26.75 74.92
C ASN A 501 -59.65 25.41 74.25
N LEU A 502 -60.41 24.34 74.52
CA LEU A 502 -60.24 23.04 73.88
C LEU A 502 -60.50 23.09 72.36
N VAL A 503 -61.51 23.85 71.91
CA VAL A 503 -61.81 24.03 70.48
C VAL A 503 -60.72 24.88 69.82
N GLU A 504 -60.31 25.99 70.44
CA GLU A 504 -59.24 26.85 69.93
C GLU A 504 -57.93 26.06 69.75
N ILE A 505 -57.55 25.23 70.73
CA ILE A 505 -56.38 24.33 70.62
C ILE A 505 -56.57 23.25 69.55
N GLN A 506 -57.79 22.73 69.35
CA GLN A 506 -58.07 21.76 68.28
C GLN A 506 -57.94 22.39 66.88
N ASP A 507 -58.38 23.62 66.70
CA ASP A 507 -58.22 24.37 65.45
C ASP A 507 -56.77 24.76 65.17
N GLU A 508 -56.01 25.19 66.20
CA GLU A 508 -54.55 25.38 66.09
C GLU A 508 -53.83 24.09 65.69
N ILE A 509 -54.17 22.95 66.31
CA ILE A 509 -53.64 21.64 65.94
C ILE A 509 -54.03 21.26 64.50
N ALA A 510 -55.23 21.62 64.04
CA ALA A 510 -55.67 21.38 62.66
C ALA A 510 -54.89 22.26 61.66
N GLU A 511 -54.65 23.53 61.98
CA GLU A 511 -53.77 24.40 61.19
C GLU A 511 -52.34 23.89 61.13
N LEU A 512 -51.75 23.52 62.27
CA LEU A 512 -50.38 22.99 62.33
C LEU A 512 -50.27 21.68 61.52
N LYS A 513 -51.29 20.82 61.54
CA LYS A 513 -51.36 19.63 60.66
C LYS A 513 -51.48 19.99 59.17
N ARG A 514 -52.19 21.06 58.80
CA ARG A 514 -52.23 21.57 57.40
C ARG A 514 -50.87 22.14 56.97
N LYS A 515 -50.25 22.98 57.81
CA LYS A 515 -48.92 23.59 57.60
C LYS A 515 -47.84 22.52 57.48
N LEU A 516 -47.87 21.49 58.33
CA LEU A 516 -46.99 20.33 58.26
C LEU A 516 -47.17 19.58 56.92
N LYS A 517 -48.41 19.24 56.53
CA LYS A 517 -48.68 18.56 55.25
C LYS A 517 -48.18 19.34 54.04
N PHE A 518 -48.36 20.67 54.02
CA PHE A 518 -47.84 21.51 52.95
C PHE A 518 -46.30 21.45 52.90
N LYS A 519 -45.62 21.59 54.05
CA LYS A 519 -44.16 21.50 54.13
C LYS A 519 -43.63 20.09 53.81
N SER A 520 -44.38 19.02 54.10
CA SER A 520 -44.03 17.67 53.63
C SER A 520 -44.11 17.55 52.11
N LEU A 521 -45.16 18.07 51.47
CA LEU A 521 -45.27 18.06 50.00
C LEU A 521 -44.17 18.89 49.34
N GLU A 522 -43.83 20.05 49.92
CA GLU A 522 -42.72 20.90 49.48
C GLU A 522 -41.36 20.19 49.62
N ILE A 523 -41.16 19.41 50.69
CA ILE A 523 -39.96 18.57 50.87
C ILE A 523 -39.91 17.43 49.83
N GLU A 524 -41.02 16.76 49.52
CA GLU A 524 -41.03 15.72 48.48
C GLU A 524 -40.80 16.31 47.08
N GLN A 525 -41.37 17.47 46.74
CA GLN A 525 -41.05 18.17 45.48
C GLN A 525 -39.56 18.54 45.39
N LEU A 526 -38.97 19.06 46.47
CA LEU A 526 -37.54 19.40 46.50
C LEU A 526 -36.65 18.14 46.38
N LYS A 527 -37.07 16.99 46.93
CA LYS A 527 -36.38 15.69 46.73
C LYS A 527 -36.50 15.20 45.28
N GLU A 528 -37.67 15.31 44.66
CA GLU A 528 -37.88 14.96 43.24
C GLU A 528 -37.03 15.86 42.33
N GLU A 529 -36.96 17.16 42.61
CA GLU A 529 -36.05 18.09 41.91
C GLU A 529 -34.57 17.73 42.10
N ILE A 530 -34.14 17.40 43.32
CA ILE A 530 -32.76 16.99 43.61
C ILE A 530 -32.43 15.69 42.85
N SER A 531 -33.28 14.67 42.97
CA SER A 531 -33.08 13.38 42.29
C SER A 531 -33.08 13.54 40.77
N GLY A 532 -33.93 14.41 40.22
CA GLY A 532 -33.92 14.77 38.80
C GLY A 532 -32.60 15.42 38.36
N LYS A 533 -32.05 16.34 39.16
CA LYS A 533 -30.77 17.02 38.92
C LYS A 533 -29.57 16.09 39.09
N GLU A 534 -29.61 15.17 40.06
CA GLU A 534 -28.63 14.09 40.22
C GLU A 534 -28.65 13.14 39.01
N ALA A 535 -29.83 12.83 38.49
CA ALA A 535 -30.01 12.00 37.30
C ALA A 535 -29.62 12.71 35.99
N THR A 536 -29.64 14.05 35.90
CA THR A 536 -29.03 14.78 34.75
C THR A 536 -27.52 14.86 34.91
N MET A 537 -27.00 15.28 36.07
CA MET A 537 -25.56 15.30 36.39
C MET A 537 -24.88 13.96 36.10
N SER A 538 -25.51 12.85 36.48
CA SER A 538 -24.98 11.50 36.23
C SER A 538 -24.92 11.14 34.75
N ARG A 539 -25.85 11.63 33.92
CA ARG A 539 -25.83 11.45 32.46
C ARG A 539 -24.79 12.34 31.81
N GLU A 540 -24.74 13.62 32.17
CA GLU A 540 -23.74 14.58 31.68
C GLU A 540 -22.31 14.12 32.00
N HIS A 541 -22.07 13.53 33.18
CA HIS A 541 -20.79 12.93 33.52
C HIS A 541 -20.45 11.70 32.65
N GLN A 542 -21.42 10.83 32.36
CA GLN A 542 -21.21 9.69 31.46
C GLN A 542 -20.98 10.13 30.00
N ASP A 543 -21.69 11.16 29.53
CA ASP A 543 -21.50 11.78 28.23
C ASP A 543 -20.11 12.43 28.12
N ALA A 544 -19.66 13.16 29.16
CA ALA A 544 -18.31 13.72 29.23
C ALA A 544 -17.24 12.62 29.17
N LEU A 545 -17.35 11.56 29.97
CA LEU A 545 -16.43 10.41 29.95
C LEU A 545 -16.43 9.64 28.62
N ARG A 546 -17.50 9.72 27.81
CA ARG A 546 -17.51 9.21 26.43
C ARG A 546 -16.74 10.16 25.51
N VAL A 547 -17.04 11.45 25.56
CA VAL A 547 -16.39 12.49 24.74
C VAL A 547 -14.88 12.56 25.01
N GLU A 548 -14.44 12.36 26.25
CA GLU A 548 -13.00 12.27 26.58
C GLU A 548 -12.33 11.08 25.88
N ARG A 549 -12.92 9.87 25.97
CA ARG A 549 -12.42 8.68 25.26
C ARG A 549 -12.42 8.83 23.75
N ASP A 550 -13.47 9.42 23.18
CA ASP A 550 -13.55 9.71 21.75
C ASP A 550 -12.45 10.71 21.32
N ASN A 551 -12.19 11.73 22.15
CA ASN A 551 -11.15 12.74 21.94
C ASN A 551 -9.72 12.14 22.08
N GLU A 552 -9.48 11.24 23.03
CA GLU A 552 -8.25 10.44 23.12
C GLU A 552 -8.06 9.54 21.89
N GLY A 553 -9.10 8.83 21.47
CA GLY A 553 -9.09 8.01 20.26
C GLY A 553 -8.82 8.83 18.99
N LEU A 554 -9.35 10.05 18.90
CA LEU A 554 -9.06 10.99 17.81
C LEU A 554 -7.63 11.54 17.88
N LYS A 555 -7.10 11.85 19.07
CA LYS A 555 -5.68 12.25 19.25
C LYS A 555 -4.73 11.13 18.82
N ALA A 556 -5.00 9.88 19.20
CA ALA A 556 -4.21 8.72 18.79
C ALA A 556 -4.25 8.51 17.26
N LYS A 557 -5.45 8.56 16.65
CA LYS A 557 -5.61 8.52 15.18
C LYS A 557 -4.86 9.66 14.49
N LEU A 558 -4.90 10.88 15.04
CA LEU A 558 -4.18 12.04 14.51
C LEU A 558 -2.66 11.88 14.62
N GLN A 559 -2.13 11.29 15.69
CA GLN A 559 -0.70 10.98 15.82
C GLN A 559 -0.26 9.93 14.80
N LEU A 560 -1.02 8.84 14.63
CA LEU A 560 -0.74 7.81 13.64
C LEU A 560 -0.74 8.37 12.20
N MET A 561 -1.74 9.19 11.86
CA MET A 561 -1.82 9.84 10.54
C MET A 561 -0.68 10.84 10.32
N LYS A 562 -0.20 11.51 11.37
CA LYS A 562 1.01 12.37 11.29
C LYS A 562 2.28 11.55 11.04
N GLN A 563 2.46 10.43 11.73
CA GLN A 563 3.60 9.53 11.52
C GLN A 563 3.62 8.99 10.07
N GLN A 564 2.47 8.52 9.57
CA GLN A 564 2.34 8.07 8.18
C GLN A 564 2.60 9.20 7.15
N ALA A 565 2.21 10.44 7.45
CA ALA A 565 2.53 11.61 6.62
C ALA A 565 4.04 11.95 6.65
N GLU A 566 4.70 11.81 7.80
CA GLU A 566 6.15 12.01 7.96
C GLU A 566 6.95 10.94 7.21
N GLU A 567 6.58 9.65 7.35
CA GLU A 567 7.19 8.51 6.66
C GLU A 567 7.03 8.61 5.13
N THR A 568 5.82 8.92 4.65
CA THR A 568 5.58 9.08 3.21
C THR A 568 6.32 10.29 2.64
N ARG A 569 6.44 11.39 3.40
CA ARG A 569 7.29 12.53 3.04
C ARG A 569 8.77 12.14 2.95
N GLN A 570 9.30 11.44 3.95
CA GLN A 570 10.69 10.95 3.91
C GLN A 570 10.95 10.05 2.70
N ARG A 571 10.00 9.14 2.37
CA ARG A 571 10.09 8.32 1.15
C ARG A 571 10.12 9.17 -0.13
N ILE A 572 9.25 10.17 -0.22
CA ILE A 572 9.19 11.09 -1.37
C ILE A 572 10.49 11.90 -1.51
N ASP A 573 11.05 12.40 -0.40
CA ASP A 573 12.28 13.20 -0.45
C ASP A 573 13.53 12.34 -0.71
N GLY A 574 13.51 11.05 -0.33
CA GLY A 574 14.48 10.04 -0.78
C GLY A 574 14.37 9.75 -2.29
N GLN A 575 13.17 9.53 -2.81
CA GLN A 575 12.95 9.33 -4.25
C GLN A 575 13.39 10.54 -5.08
N LYS A 576 13.21 11.78 -4.58
CA LYS A 576 13.78 13.00 -5.21
C LYS A 576 15.31 13.08 -5.12
N ALA A 577 15.96 12.37 -4.21
CA ALA A 577 17.42 12.30 -4.17
C ALA A 577 17.94 11.33 -5.23
N GLU A 578 17.30 10.15 -5.34
CA GLU A 578 17.55 9.15 -6.38
C GLU A 578 17.29 9.73 -7.79
N GLU A 579 16.17 10.43 -8.00
CA GLU A 579 15.83 11.09 -9.26
C GLU A 579 16.94 12.07 -9.70
N ARG A 580 17.42 12.92 -8.80
CA ARG A 580 18.52 13.86 -9.06
C ARG A 580 19.85 13.16 -9.32
N GLN A 581 20.08 11.98 -8.73
CA GLN A 581 21.29 11.18 -9.00
C GLN A 581 21.23 10.56 -10.40
N LEU A 582 20.09 9.95 -10.75
CA LEU A 582 19.85 9.40 -12.10
C LEU A 582 19.93 10.49 -13.17
N GLN A 583 19.39 11.69 -12.92
CA GLN A 583 19.51 12.84 -13.83
C GLN A 583 20.97 13.26 -14.07
N ARG A 584 21.86 13.18 -13.06
CA ARG A 584 23.30 13.42 -13.26
C ARG A 584 23.94 12.32 -14.10
N THR A 585 23.67 11.04 -13.79
CA THR A 585 24.23 9.91 -14.56
C THR A 585 23.75 9.92 -16.02
N ILE A 586 22.52 10.36 -16.30
CA ILE A 586 22.04 10.58 -17.66
C ILE A 586 22.80 11.73 -18.33
N ALA A 587 22.95 12.89 -17.67
CA ALA A 587 23.69 14.02 -18.23
C ALA A 587 25.19 13.72 -18.46
N GLU A 588 25.80 12.90 -17.60
CA GLU A 588 27.16 12.39 -17.76
C GLU A 588 27.27 11.44 -18.95
N ALA A 589 26.31 10.51 -19.12
CA ALA A 589 26.25 9.60 -20.26
C ALA A 589 25.99 10.33 -21.59
N ASP A 590 25.10 11.33 -21.61
CA ASP A 590 24.82 12.16 -22.78
C ASP A 590 26.06 13.00 -23.17
N ALA A 591 26.78 13.54 -22.18
CA ALA A 591 28.03 14.27 -22.42
C ALA A 591 29.14 13.36 -22.97
N GLU A 592 29.21 12.12 -22.50
CA GLU A 592 30.17 11.12 -22.97
C GLU A 592 29.84 10.62 -24.38
N ALA A 593 28.57 10.32 -24.67
CA ALA A 593 28.09 10.01 -26.02
C ALA A 593 28.36 11.17 -27.00
N ALA A 594 28.25 12.43 -26.54
CA ALA A 594 28.59 13.61 -27.33
C ALA A 594 30.10 13.81 -27.56
N ARG A 595 30.98 13.22 -26.73
CA ARG A 595 32.43 13.13 -26.99
C ARG A 595 32.74 12.05 -28.02
N GLN A 596 32.27 10.83 -27.77
CA GLN A 596 32.47 9.68 -28.66
C GLN A 596 31.94 9.94 -30.07
N LYS A 597 30.83 10.68 -30.20
CA LYS A 597 30.37 11.14 -31.51
C LYS A 597 31.38 12.07 -32.19
N LYS A 598 31.95 13.06 -31.50
CA LYS A 598 32.95 13.97 -32.08
C LYS A 598 34.22 13.24 -32.50
N GLU A 599 34.64 12.23 -31.73
CA GLU A 599 35.79 11.37 -32.06
C GLU A 599 35.49 10.52 -33.31
N LEU A 600 34.28 9.96 -33.43
CA LEU A 600 33.84 9.30 -34.66
C LEU A 600 33.78 10.27 -35.86
N ASP A 601 33.19 11.46 -35.69
CA ASP A 601 33.11 12.49 -36.74
C ASP A 601 34.54 12.93 -37.19
N GLN A 602 35.51 12.99 -36.27
CA GLN A 602 36.93 13.22 -36.57
C GLN A 602 37.54 12.06 -37.37
N VAL A 603 37.39 10.81 -36.91
CA VAL A 603 37.90 9.62 -37.63
C VAL A 603 37.28 9.49 -39.03
N TYR A 604 36.00 9.83 -39.21
CA TYR A 604 35.40 9.91 -40.55
C TYR A 604 36.08 10.96 -41.42
N SER A 605 36.37 12.16 -40.89
CA SER A 605 37.10 13.19 -41.66
C SER A 605 38.54 12.77 -42.02
N GLU A 606 39.24 12.04 -41.13
CA GLU A 606 40.56 11.47 -41.42
C GLU A 606 40.48 10.40 -42.52
N LEU A 607 39.47 9.54 -42.48
CA LEU A 607 39.21 8.52 -43.52
C LEU A 607 38.84 9.14 -44.87
N GLU A 608 38.09 10.25 -44.91
CA GLU A 608 37.79 11.01 -46.14
C GLU A 608 39.06 11.66 -46.72
N ILE A 609 39.91 12.24 -45.87
CA ILE A 609 41.20 12.81 -46.27
C ILE A 609 42.13 11.72 -46.82
N LEU A 610 42.27 10.60 -46.11
CA LEU A 610 43.11 9.46 -46.54
C LEU A 610 42.58 8.81 -47.82
N GLY A 611 41.26 8.63 -47.94
CA GLY A 611 40.62 8.13 -49.16
C GLY A 611 40.89 9.05 -50.37
N SER A 612 40.81 10.36 -50.16
CA SER A 612 41.13 11.37 -51.19
C SER A 612 42.60 11.34 -51.59
N GLN A 613 43.52 11.23 -50.62
CA GLN A 613 44.97 11.11 -50.89
C GLN A 613 45.30 9.80 -51.64
N MET A 614 44.68 8.69 -51.27
CA MET A 614 44.86 7.40 -51.94
C MET A 614 44.30 7.40 -53.36
N LEU A 615 43.16 8.07 -53.61
CA LEU A 615 42.64 8.26 -54.97
C LEU A 615 43.62 9.06 -55.83
N CYS A 616 44.07 10.23 -55.35
CA CYS A 616 45.06 11.06 -56.04
C CYS A 616 46.37 10.32 -56.33
N ARG A 617 46.85 9.46 -55.41
CA ARG A 617 48.03 8.62 -55.64
C ARG A 617 47.79 7.52 -56.67
N ASN A 618 46.61 6.89 -56.68
CA ASN A 618 46.27 5.90 -57.69
C ASN A 618 46.17 6.52 -59.10
N ASP A 619 45.63 7.74 -59.23
CA ASP A 619 45.61 8.46 -60.51
C ASP A 619 47.03 8.89 -60.94
N GLN A 620 47.90 9.32 -60.01
CA GLN A 620 49.33 9.57 -60.31
C GLN A 620 50.05 8.31 -60.78
N LEU A 621 49.86 7.16 -60.11
CA LEU A 621 50.44 5.88 -60.54
C LEU A 621 49.90 5.45 -61.91
N ARG A 622 48.61 5.65 -62.18
CA ARG A 622 47.99 5.38 -63.48
C ARG A 622 48.56 6.25 -64.59
N LEU A 623 48.82 7.53 -64.33
CA LEU A 623 49.50 8.43 -65.26
C LEU A 623 50.93 7.96 -65.53
N LEU A 624 51.71 7.63 -64.49
CA LEU A 624 53.07 7.11 -64.64
C LEU A 624 53.13 5.79 -65.42
N HIS A 625 52.19 4.87 -65.21
CA HIS A 625 52.08 3.65 -66.00
C HIS A 625 51.72 3.92 -67.47
N LEU A 626 50.91 4.94 -67.76
CA LEU A 626 50.60 5.35 -69.12
C LEU A 626 51.80 6.03 -69.80
N GLU A 627 52.55 6.85 -69.08
CA GLU A 627 53.81 7.44 -69.55
C GLU A 627 54.85 6.36 -69.85
N LEU A 628 55.12 5.45 -68.91
CA LEU A 628 56.04 4.32 -69.10
C LEU A 628 55.66 3.51 -70.35
N LYS A 629 54.41 3.06 -70.46
CA LYS A 629 53.92 2.34 -71.64
C LYS A 629 54.10 3.13 -72.94
N THR A 630 53.96 4.45 -72.89
CA THR A 630 54.21 5.33 -74.05
C THR A 630 55.71 5.40 -74.38
N LYS A 631 56.60 5.44 -73.38
CA LYS A 631 58.06 5.35 -73.57
C LYS A 631 58.46 3.99 -74.14
N ASP A 632 57.90 2.88 -73.65
CA ASP A 632 58.17 1.54 -74.15
C ASP A 632 57.78 1.39 -75.63
N CYS A 633 56.61 1.91 -76.02
CA CYS A 633 56.19 1.95 -77.43
C CYS A 633 57.08 2.85 -78.30
N LEU A 634 57.66 3.92 -77.74
CA LEU A 634 58.64 4.76 -78.45
C LEU A 634 60.00 4.05 -78.59
N LEU A 635 60.48 3.38 -77.53
CA LEU A 635 61.73 2.61 -77.54
C LEU A 635 61.65 1.46 -78.56
N ALA A 636 60.59 0.65 -78.52
CA ALA A 636 60.38 -0.42 -79.50
C ALA A 636 60.36 0.11 -80.95
N LYS A 637 59.84 1.33 -81.17
CA LYS A 637 59.86 1.99 -82.49
C LYS A 637 61.26 2.47 -82.87
N THR A 638 62.03 3.04 -81.95
CA THR A 638 63.42 3.45 -82.23
C THR A 638 64.35 2.26 -82.44
N ASP A 639 64.16 1.17 -81.70
CA ASP A 639 64.95 -0.06 -81.80
C ASP A 639 64.68 -0.78 -83.13
N PHE A 640 63.43 -0.79 -83.57
CA PHE A 640 63.05 -1.25 -84.92
C PHE A 640 63.70 -0.39 -86.01
N GLN A 641 63.62 0.95 -85.90
CA GLN A 641 64.27 1.87 -86.85
C GLN A 641 65.79 1.73 -86.85
N TYR A 642 66.43 1.54 -85.69
CA TYR A 642 67.86 1.31 -85.56
C TYR A 642 68.26 -0.02 -86.20
N SER A 643 67.47 -1.07 -86.00
CA SER A 643 67.66 -2.39 -86.62
C SER A 643 67.52 -2.32 -88.15
N GLN A 644 66.57 -1.54 -88.69
CA GLN A 644 66.51 -1.23 -90.12
C GLN A 644 67.79 -0.54 -90.61
N ARG A 645 68.33 0.44 -89.87
CA ARG A 645 69.61 1.09 -90.25
C ARG A 645 70.82 0.17 -90.16
N LEU A 646 70.83 -0.81 -89.25
CA LEU A 646 71.88 -1.84 -89.21
C LEU A 646 71.80 -2.75 -90.45
N GLU A 647 70.60 -3.10 -90.92
CA GLU A 647 70.43 -3.88 -92.15
C GLU A 647 70.76 -3.05 -93.41
N ASP A 648 70.36 -1.78 -93.49
CA ASP A 648 70.80 -0.85 -94.56
C ASP A 648 72.34 -0.83 -94.64
N ILE A 649 73.02 -0.68 -93.50
CA ILE A 649 74.48 -0.67 -93.40
C ILE A 649 75.08 -2.04 -93.78
N ARG A 650 74.40 -3.15 -93.50
CA ARG A 650 74.83 -4.50 -93.88
C ARG A 650 74.72 -4.71 -95.39
N LEU A 651 73.63 -4.29 -96.01
CA LEU A 651 73.42 -4.34 -97.45
C LEU A 651 74.45 -3.48 -98.18
N LEU A 652 74.63 -2.21 -97.77
CA LEU A 652 75.66 -1.33 -98.32
C LEU A 652 77.08 -1.89 -98.16
N LYS A 653 77.40 -2.56 -97.05
CA LYS A 653 78.68 -3.28 -96.87
C LYS A 653 78.82 -4.48 -97.80
N LEU A 654 77.72 -5.14 -98.18
CA LEU A 654 77.73 -6.25 -99.14
C LEU A 654 77.88 -5.73 -100.58
N ASP A 655 77.21 -4.63 -100.94
CA ASP A 655 77.36 -3.97 -102.23
C ASP A 655 78.77 -3.40 -102.42
N MET A 656 79.34 -2.74 -101.39
CA MET A 656 80.75 -2.32 -101.40
C MET A 656 81.71 -3.50 -101.64
N ARG A 657 81.42 -4.69 -101.10
CA ARG A 657 82.23 -5.90 -101.35
C ARG A 657 82.05 -6.42 -102.78
N ASN A 658 80.84 -6.37 -103.33
CA ASN A 658 80.56 -6.78 -104.71
C ASN A 658 81.23 -5.83 -105.71
N LEU A 659 81.03 -4.51 -105.58
CA LEU A 659 81.71 -3.49 -106.39
C LEU A 659 83.24 -3.58 -106.26
N SER A 660 83.77 -3.94 -105.09
CA SER A 660 85.22 -4.19 -104.91
C SER A 660 85.69 -5.47 -105.62
N ARG A 661 84.89 -6.53 -105.65
CA ARG A 661 85.16 -7.75 -106.41
C ARG A 661 85.11 -7.48 -107.92
N GLU A 662 84.08 -6.79 -108.39
CA GLU A 662 83.95 -6.35 -109.79
C GLU A 662 85.13 -5.49 -110.22
N LYS A 663 85.51 -4.47 -109.42
CA LYS A 663 86.71 -3.66 -109.66
C LYS A 663 87.99 -4.52 -109.73
N SER A 664 88.11 -5.54 -108.87
CA SER A 664 89.25 -6.46 -108.88
C SER A 664 89.28 -7.34 -110.14
N ILE A 665 88.12 -7.87 -110.57
CA ILE A 665 87.96 -8.64 -111.82
C ILE A 665 88.28 -7.76 -113.03
N GLN A 666 87.71 -6.56 -113.11
CA GLN A 666 87.99 -5.60 -114.19
C GLN A 666 89.46 -5.17 -114.21
N SER A 667 90.11 -5.03 -113.04
CA SER A 667 91.56 -4.78 -112.94
C SER A 667 92.38 -5.95 -113.49
N ARG A 668 91.98 -7.21 -113.23
CA ARG A 668 92.62 -8.40 -113.83
C ARG A 668 92.38 -8.49 -115.34
N LEU A 669 91.19 -8.18 -115.83
CA LEU A 669 90.91 -8.11 -117.27
C LEU A 669 91.77 -7.01 -117.93
N ALA A 670 91.94 -5.86 -117.27
CA ALA A 670 92.80 -4.77 -117.74
C ALA A 670 94.31 -5.08 -117.66
N SER A 671 94.77 -5.95 -116.76
CA SER A 671 96.15 -6.48 -116.81
C SER A 671 96.32 -7.47 -117.97
N ASN A 672 95.40 -8.43 -118.11
CA ASN A 672 95.45 -9.42 -119.20
C ASN A 672 95.40 -8.76 -120.58
N ALA A 673 94.70 -7.64 -120.72
CA ALA A 673 94.69 -6.83 -121.95
C ALA A 673 96.07 -6.24 -122.33
N LYS A 674 97.03 -6.15 -121.41
CA LYS A 674 98.43 -5.79 -121.71
C LYS A 674 99.21 -6.98 -122.25
N ASP A 675 98.97 -8.16 -121.71
CA ASP A 675 99.64 -9.40 -122.13
C ASP A 675 99.11 -9.90 -123.47
N LEU A 676 97.79 -9.86 -123.70
CA LEU A 676 97.19 -10.06 -125.02
C LEU A 676 97.71 -9.07 -126.08
N ARG A 677 98.05 -7.83 -125.69
CA ARG A 677 98.73 -6.87 -126.59
C ARG A 677 100.19 -7.26 -126.86
N ARG A 678 100.90 -7.86 -125.90
CA ARG A 678 102.26 -8.39 -126.09
C ARG A 678 102.24 -9.60 -127.02
N GLU A 679 101.32 -10.53 -126.82
CA GLU A 679 101.13 -11.70 -127.69
C GLU A 679 100.69 -11.30 -129.10
N LEU A 680 99.75 -10.36 -129.25
CA LEU A 680 99.42 -9.79 -130.57
C LEU A 680 100.66 -9.18 -131.26
N PHE A 681 101.51 -8.47 -130.52
CA PHE A 681 102.75 -7.92 -131.09
C PHE A 681 103.79 -9.00 -131.41
N HIS A 682 103.82 -10.09 -130.64
CA HIS A 682 104.67 -11.26 -130.89
C HIS A 682 104.22 -11.99 -132.17
N ILE A 683 102.94 -12.38 -132.24
CA ILE A 683 102.33 -13.03 -133.41
C ILE A 683 102.43 -12.13 -134.65
N HIS A 684 102.28 -10.81 -134.52
CA HIS A 684 102.47 -9.89 -135.64
C HIS A 684 103.93 -9.83 -136.11
N LYS A 685 104.91 -9.94 -135.20
CA LYS A 685 106.34 -10.04 -135.51
C LYS A 685 106.68 -11.40 -136.15
N GLU A 686 106.15 -12.50 -135.62
CA GLU A 686 106.29 -13.84 -136.19
C GLU A 686 105.66 -13.92 -137.58
N LEU A 687 104.45 -13.38 -137.78
CA LEU A 687 103.81 -13.26 -139.08
C LEU A 687 104.66 -12.44 -140.07
N LEU A 688 105.39 -11.43 -139.59
CA LEU A 688 106.35 -10.66 -140.39
C LEU A 688 107.62 -11.47 -140.71
N GLN A 689 108.06 -12.37 -139.83
CA GLN A 689 109.16 -13.29 -140.08
C GLN A 689 108.75 -14.41 -141.03
N GLU A 690 107.54 -14.97 -140.90
CA GLU A 690 106.99 -15.97 -141.82
C GLU A 690 106.66 -15.38 -143.18
N ARG A 691 106.21 -14.11 -143.28
CA ARG A 691 106.12 -13.41 -144.57
C ARG A 691 107.49 -13.23 -145.23
N ARG A 692 108.56 -12.96 -144.46
CA ARG A 692 109.93 -12.91 -145.00
C ARG A 692 110.44 -14.29 -145.43
N ARG A 693 110.17 -15.34 -144.63
CA ARG A 693 110.44 -16.74 -145.00
C ARG A 693 109.71 -17.12 -146.28
N PHE A 694 108.42 -16.76 -146.39
CA PHE A 694 107.62 -16.97 -147.59
C PHE A 694 108.28 -16.31 -148.80
N CYS A 695 108.67 -15.04 -148.74
CA CYS A 695 109.42 -14.40 -149.85
C CYS A 695 110.70 -15.15 -150.22
N THR A 696 111.53 -15.57 -149.25
CA THR A 696 112.76 -16.35 -149.54
C THR A 696 112.47 -17.76 -150.07
N LEU A 697 111.33 -18.36 -149.73
CA LEU A 697 110.87 -19.64 -150.27
C LEU A 697 110.26 -19.46 -151.68
N GLU A 698 109.65 -18.31 -151.96
CA GLU A 698 109.13 -17.90 -153.26
C GLU A 698 110.28 -17.65 -154.27
N GLU A 699 111.40 -17.11 -153.78
CA GLU A 699 112.67 -17.05 -154.54
C GLU A 699 113.26 -18.44 -154.79
N GLN A 700 113.24 -19.35 -153.79
CA GLN A 700 113.73 -20.73 -153.94
C GLN A 700 112.84 -21.58 -154.86
N LEU A 701 111.54 -21.28 -154.96
CA LEU A 701 110.58 -21.95 -155.84
C LEU A 701 110.81 -21.70 -157.35
N ARG A 702 111.76 -20.83 -157.74
CA ARG A 702 112.18 -20.65 -159.14
C ARG A 702 113.06 -21.78 -159.71
N THR A 703 113.48 -22.74 -158.89
CA THR A 703 114.17 -23.97 -159.34
C THR A 703 113.61 -25.19 -158.61
N PRO A 704 113.27 -26.30 -159.31
CA PRO A 704 112.39 -27.32 -158.73
C PRO A 704 113.12 -28.42 -157.93
N MET A 705 112.64 -28.68 -156.70
CA MET A 705 112.69 -30.01 -156.08
C MET A 705 111.46 -30.23 -155.19
N ASN A 706 110.85 -31.42 -155.28
CA ASN A 706 109.58 -31.77 -154.63
C ASN A 706 109.78 -32.39 -153.23
N VAL A 707 108.77 -32.29 -152.35
CA VAL A 707 108.13 -33.39 -151.57
C VAL A 707 107.04 -32.83 -150.63
N HIS A 708 106.00 -33.61 -150.32
CA HIS A 708 104.83 -33.23 -149.48
C HIS A 708 104.80 -33.90 -148.10
N HIS A 709 104.12 -33.30 -147.10
CA HIS A 709 103.39 -34.10 -146.07
C HIS A 709 102.24 -33.36 -145.32
N TRP A 710 101.54 -34.09 -144.43
CA TRP A 710 100.45 -33.66 -143.53
C TRP A 710 100.78 -34.04 -142.04
N ARG A 711 99.92 -34.29 -141.02
CA ARG A 711 98.45 -34.49 -140.89
C ARG A 711 97.95 -34.38 -139.41
N LYS A 712 96.69 -33.96 -139.22
CA LYS A 712 95.69 -34.24 -138.15
C LYS A 712 96.08 -34.37 -136.63
N LEU A 713 95.40 -33.55 -135.82
CA LEU A 713 94.33 -33.89 -134.82
C LEU A 713 94.39 -35.18 -133.94
N GLU A 714 94.12 -35.02 -132.63
CA GLU A 714 93.25 -35.91 -131.81
C GLU A 714 92.74 -35.20 -130.50
N ALA A 715 91.91 -35.86 -129.66
CA ALA A 715 91.17 -35.27 -128.52
C ALA A 715 90.84 -36.30 -127.39
N ASN A 716 90.23 -35.92 -126.25
CA ASN A 716 89.25 -36.68 -125.40
C ASN A 716 88.97 -36.08 -123.98
N ASP A 717 87.83 -36.45 -123.36
CA ASP A 717 87.38 -36.20 -121.96
C ASP A 717 87.19 -37.52 -121.17
N PRO A 718 87.44 -37.55 -119.83
CA PRO A 718 86.60 -38.35 -118.89
C PRO A 718 86.58 -37.89 -117.39
N GLU A 719 85.71 -38.35 -116.46
CA GLU A 719 84.25 -38.55 -116.50
C GLU A 719 83.61 -38.78 -115.08
N TYR A 720 82.27 -38.68 -114.99
CA TYR A 720 81.30 -39.39 -114.11
C TYR A 720 81.35 -39.35 -112.56
N PHE A 721 82.50 -39.33 -111.86
CA PHE A 721 82.54 -39.71 -110.42
C PHE A 721 81.76 -38.78 -109.45
N GLU A 722 81.82 -37.45 -109.65
CA GLU A 722 81.26 -36.48 -108.69
C GLU A 722 79.73 -36.52 -108.51
N LEU A 723 79.00 -37.06 -109.49
CA LEU A 723 77.53 -37.05 -109.51
C LEU A 723 76.92 -38.04 -108.53
N ILE A 724 77.57 -39.17 -108.28
CA ILE A 724 77.09 -40.23 -107.37
C ILE A 724 77.21 -39.77 -105.90
N GLN A 725 78.27 -39.02 -105.58
CA GLN A 725 78.56 -38.58 -104.21
C GLN A 725 77.50 -37.59 -103.69
N LYS A 726 77.08 -36.64 -104.52
CA LYS A 726 76.03 -35.64 -104.19
C LYS A 726 74.65 -36.26 -103.90
N ALA A 727 74.34 -37.44 -104.45
CA ALA A 727 73.06 -38.10 -104.21
C ALA A 727 72.94 -38.66 -102.77
N GLN A 728 74.03 -39.19 -102.21
CA GLN A 728 74.00 -39.87 -100.91
C GLN A 728 73.91 -38.90 -99.72
N ASP A 729 74.49 -37.71 -99.83
CA ASP A 729 74.47 -36.73 -98.73
C ASP A 729 73.09 -36.05 -98.58
N LEU A 730 72.39 -35.82 -99.70
CA LEU A 730 71.00 -35.33 -99.68
C LEU A 730 70.05 -36.33 -98.98
N GLN A 731 70.27 -37.63 -99.16
CA GLN A 731 69.45 -38.67 -98.55
C GLN A 731 69.62 -38.72 -97.02
N LYS A 732 70.82 -38.46 -96.49
CA LYS A 732 71.09 -38.41 -95.04
C LYS A 732 70.39 -37.22 -94.37
N ALA A 733 70.48 -36.03 -94.98
CA ALA A 733 69.92 -34.80 -94.42
C ALA A 733 68.38 -34.85 -94.28
N LEU A 734 67.70 -35.56 -95.20
CA LEU A 734 66.24 -35.69 -95.19
C LEU A 734 65.76 -36.57 -94.01
N VAL A 735 66.50 -37.63 -93.67
CA VAL A 735 66.21 -38.46 -92.48
C VAL A 735 66.33 -37.64 -91.19
N THR A 736 67.37 -36.80 -91.07
CA THR A 736 67.57 -35.97 -89.86
C THR A 736 66.41 -34.99 -89.65
N LYS A 737 65.87 -34.40 -90.74
CA LYS A 737 64.74 -33.46 -90.63
C LYS A 737 63.40 -34.12 -90.34
N ASN A 738 63.18 -35.38 -90.73
CA ASN A 738 61.97 -36.10 -90.32
C ASN A 738 61.98 -36.41 -88.81
N GLN A 739 63.13 -36.71 -88.22
CA GLN A 739 63.26 -36.92 -86.77
C GLN A 739 62.92 -35.63 -85.98
N GLU A 740 63.47 -34.48 -86.40
CA GLU A 740 63.17 -33.17 -85.81
C GLU A 740 61.69 -32.75 -85.86
N VAL A 741 60.87 -33.37 -86.72
CA VAL A 741 59.43 -33.12 -86.81
C VAL A 741 58.66 -34.02 -85.83
N MET A 742 59.02 -35.31 -85.74
CA MET A 742 58.44 -36.23 -84.76
C MET A 742 58.63 -35.74 -83.30
N ASP A 743 59.81 -35.23 -82.97
CA ASP A 743 60.12 -34.75 -81.62
C ASP A 743 59.28 -33.50 -81.25
N LYS A 744 58.94 -32.66 -82.25
CA LYS A 744 58.06 -31.48 -82.08
C LYS A 744 56.58 -31.87 -81.97
N ASP A 745 56.12 -32.87 -82.70
CA ASP A 745 54.77 -33.42 -82.57
C ASP A 745 54.53 -34.09 -81.19
N LEU A 746 55.57 -34.69 -80.61
CA LEU A 746 55.55 -35.17 -79.22
C LEU A 746 55.43 -34.02 -78.22
N LEU A 747 56.22 -32.95 -78.41
CA LEU A 747 56.17 -31.76 -77.53
C LEU A 747 54.81 -31.05 -77.60
N LEU A 748 54.22 -30.93 -78.80
CA LEU A 748 52.87 -30.36 -78.99
C LEU A 748 51.79 -31.15 -78.26
N LYS A 749 51.86 -32.50 -78.28
CA LYS A 749 50.91 -33.37 -77.57
C LYS A 749 50.96 -33.17 -76.06
N ALA A 750 52.16 -33.02 -75.49
CA ALA A 750 52.32 -32.69 -74.06
C ALA A 750 51.67 -31.33 -73.72
N LEU A 751 51.92 -30.30 -74.53
CA LEU A 751 51.36 -28.96 -74.31
C LEU A 751 49.81 -28.92 -74.39
N THR A 752 49.20 -29.72 -75.27
CA THR A 752 47.73 -29.87 -75.29
C THR A 752 47.17 -30.60 -74.07
N ALA A 753 47.93 -31.53 -73.48
CA ALA A 753 47.49 -32.22 -72.25
C ALA A 753 47.50 -31.26 -71.04
N GLU A 754 48.50 -30.38 -70.94
CA GLU A 754 48.55 -29.34 -69.91
C GLU A 754 47.41 -28.33 -70.05
N LEU A 755 47.13 -27.85 -71.28
CA LEU A 755 45.99 -26.95 -71.53
C LEU A 755 44.65 -27.53 -71.05
N ASN A 756 44.37 -28.78 -71.39
CA ASN A 756 43.14 -29.47 -70.96
C ASN A 756 43.02 -29.55 -69.41
N MET A 757 44.14 -29.74 -68.70
CA MET A 757 44.16 -29.73 -67.23
C MET A 757 43.83 -28.34 -66.65
N TYR A 758 44.35 -27.27 -67.26
CA TYR A 758 44.03 -25.90 -66.84
C TYR A 758 42.58 -25.53 -67.11
N GLU A 759 42.00 -25.94 -68.25
CA GLU A 759 40.58 -25.74 -68.54
C GLU A 759 39.67 -26.44 -67.53
N SER A 760 40.00 -27.67 -67.12
CA SER A 760 39.25 -28.41 -66.09
C SER A 760 39.24 -27.67 -64.74
N LYS A 761 40.38 -27.13 -64.29
CA LYS A 761 40.45 -26.32 -63.05
C LYS A 761 39.66 -25.01 -63.16
N ILE A 762 39.65 -24.38 -64.33
CA ILE A 762 38.83 -23.19 -64.61
C ILE A 762 37.33 -23.54 -64.56
N GLN A 763 36.93 -24.78 -64.86
CA GLN A 763 35.57 -25.27 -64.68
C GLN A 763 35.21 -25.47 -63.19
N GLU A 764 36.08 -26.12 -62.39
CA GLU A 764 35.88 -26.29 -60.95
C GLU A 764 35.69 -24.94 -60.22
N TYR A 765 36.58 -23.97 -60.49
CA TYR A 765 36.45 -22.63 -59.91
C TYR A 765 35.19 -21.88 -60.35
N LYS A 766 34.57 -22.21 -61.49
CA LYS A 766 33.27 -21.65 -61.90
C LYS A 766 32.12 -22.26 -61.11
N SER A 767 32.13 -23.57 -60.83
CA SER A 767 31.14 -24.20 -59.96
C SER A 767 31.19 -23.66 -58.53
N ASP A 768 32.38 -23.51 -57.95
CA ASP A 768 32.55 -23.02 -56.57
C ASP A 768 32.05 -21.57 -56.42
N ASN A 769 32.39 -20.70 -57.37
CA ASN A 769 31.86 -19.34 -57.41
C ASN A 769 30.32 -19.33 -57.53
N GLN A 770 29.72 -20.24 -58.31
CA GLN A 770 28.26 -20.32 -58.41
C GLN A 770 27.61 -20.79 -57.09
N VAL A 771 28.25 -21.70 -56.34
CA VAL A 771 27.79 -22.10 -54.99
C VAL A 771 27.87 -20.92 -54.02
N LEU A 772 28.98 -20.17 -54.01
CA LEU A 772 29.15 -18.96 -53.18
C LEU A 772 28.12 -17.87 -53.51
N ILE A 773 27.83 -17.65 -54.79
CA ILE A 773 26.76 -16.72 -55.23
C ILE A 773 25.40 -17.15 -54.68
N ASN A 774 25.08 -18.45 -54.73
CA ASN A 774 23.81 -18.97 -54.21
C ASN A 774 23.71 -18.80 -52.67
N GLN A 775 24.80 -19.09 -51.94
CA GLN A 775 24.86 -18.87 -50.48
C GLN A 775 24.67 -17.39 -50.12
N LEU A 776 25.30 -16.45 -50.86
CA LEU A 776 25.11 -15.01 -50.67
C LEU A 776 23.66 -14.58 -50.94
N GLN A 777 22.97 -15.17 -51.92
CA GLN A 777 21.55 -14.90 -52.16
C GLN A 777 20.67 -15.38 -51.00
N ASP A 778 20.94 -16.56 -50.41
CA ASP A 778 20.14 -17.07 -49.29
C ASP A 778 20.42 -16.33 -47.96
N ILE A 779 21.66 -15.89 -47.73
CA ILE A 779 21.98 -14.96 -46.62
C ILE A 779 21.21 -13.64 -46.82
N LYS A 780 21.16 -13.10 -48.05
CA LYS A 780 20.40 -11.89 -48.39
C LYS A 780 18.89 -12.06 -48.17
N LYS A 781 18.30 -13.22 -48.52
CA LYS A 781 16.90 -13.55 -48.21
C LYS A 781 16.65 -13.58 -46.70
N LYS A 782 17.50 -14.27 -45.92
CA LYS A 782 17.38 -14.34 -44.45
C LYS A 782 17.47 -12.97 -43.80
N TYR A 783 18.42 -12.13 -44.22
CA TYR A 783 18.55 -10.75 -43.73
C TYR A 783 17.30 -9.90 -44.05
N LEU A 784 16.74 -10.02 -45.26
CA LEU A 784 15.52 -9.30 -45.64
C LEU A 784 14.29 -9.77 -44.82
N SER A 785 14.15 -11.06 -44.58
CA SER A 785 13.09 -11.63 -43.72
C SER A 785 13.16 -11.08 -42.30
N LEU A 786 14.35 -11.10 -41.68
CA LEU A 786 14.56 -10.57 -40.32
C LEU A 786 14.25 -9.07 -40.25
N LYS A 787 14.65 -8.31 -41.29
CA LYS A 787 14.39 -6.87 -41.42
C LYS A 787 12.92 -6.54 -41.70
N GLN A 788 12.14 -7.50 -42.17
CA GLN A 788 10.69 -7.37 -42.34
C GLN A 788 9.95 -7.66 -41.02
N GLN A 789 10.31 -8.72 -40.28
CA GLN A 789 9.77 -8.97 -38.94
C GLN A 789 10.00 -7.77 -38.00
N GLN A 790 11.22 -7.21 -37.99
CA GLN A 790 11.55 -5.99 -37.22
C GLN A 790 10.79 -4.72 -37.67
N ARG A 791 10.12 -4.73 -38.83
CA ARG A 791 9.22 -3.66 -39.28
C ARG A 791 7.77 -3.92 -38.85
N GLU A 792 7.34 -5.18 -38.92
CA GLU A 792 6.02 -5.62 -38.49
C GLU A 792 5.86 -5.43 -36.96
N GLU A 793 6.85 -5.83 -36.16
CA GLU A 793 6.95 -5.53 -34.72
C GLU A 793 6.86 -4.02 -34.42
N LYS A 794 7.58 -3.19 -35.18
CA LYS A 794 7.57 -1.73 -35.04
C LYS A 794 6.28 -1.07 -35.55
N SER A 795 5.48 -1.77 -36.33
CA SER A 795 4.16 -1.31 -36.78
C SER A 795 3.06 -1.60 -35.74
N ALA A 796 3.14 -2.74 -35.05
CA ALA A 796 2.20 -3.13 -33.98
C ALA A 796 2.22 -2.15 -32.79
N ALA A 797 3.36 -1.48 -32.55
CA ALA A 797 3.53 -0.52 -31.47
C ALA A 797 2.99 0.90 -31.74
N ARG A 798 2.22 1.14 -32.82
CA ARG A 798 1.90 2.52 -33.28
C ARG A 798 0.46 2.76 -33.74
N THR A 799 -0.51 2.32 -32.94
CA THR A 799 -1.96 2.40 -33.26
C THR A 799 -2.71 3.43 -32.41
N VAL A 800 -2.37 4.72 -32.52
CA VAL A 800 -3.11 5.82 -31.85
C VAL A 800 -3.29 7.04 -32.78
N PHE A 801 -4.50 7.16 -33.34
CA PHE A 801 -5.15 8.35 -33.93
C PHE A 801 -4.58 8.99 -35.24
N PRO A 802 -5.42 9.76 -36.00
CA PRO A 802 -5.31 9.79 -37.48
C PRO A 802 -5.22 11.18 -38.16
N MET A 803 -5.12 11.15 -39.50
CA MET A 803 -5.50 12.19 -40.50
C MET A 803 -4.99 13.64 -40.35
N ILE A 804 -4.07 14.03 -41.26
CA ILE A 804 -4.15 15.29 -42.06
C ILE A 804 -3.75 14.95 -43.52
N GLN A 805 -4.15 15.79 -44.48
CA GLN A 805 -4.20 15.52 -45.92
C GLN A 805 -2.88 15.70 -46.71
N SER A 806 -2.89 15.18 -47.95
CA SER A 806 -1.99 15.47 -49.08
C SER A 806 -2.20 16.91 -49.63
N PRO A 807 -1.61 17.37 -50.77
CA PRO A 807 -0.67 16.73 -51.71
C PRO A 807 0.52 17.62 -52.20
N LEU A 808 1.40 17.08 -53.06
CA LEU A 808 1.71 17.64 -54.41
C LEU A 808 2.79 16.84 -55.16
N CYS A 809 2.97 17.15 -56.45
CA CYS A 809 3.84 16.44 -57.41
C CYS A 809 4.70 17.43 -58.21
N HIS A 810 5.98 17.09 -58.46
CA HIS A 810 6.76 17.29 -59.71
C HIS A 810 8.13 16.58 -59.56
N ARG A 811 8.67 15.89 -60.57
CA ARG A 811 9.70 16.32 -61.57
C ARG A 811 10.96 16.97 -60.96
N GLN A 812 12.18 16.75 -61.47
CA GLN A 812 12.55 16.42 -62.87
C GLN A 812 13.88 15.63 -62.99
N ARG A 813 14.22 15.15 -64.20
CA ARG A 813 15.54 14.55 -64.54
C ARG A 813 16.59 15.64 -64.81
N PHE A 814 17.86 15.29 -64.71
CA PHE A 814 18.97 16.04 -65.33
C PHE A 814 19.83 15.13 -66.21
N THR A 815 19.90 15.42 -67.50
CA THR A 815 20.83 14.82 -68.48
C THR A 815 21.07 15.80 -69.62
N GLY A 816 22.32 16.18 -69.85
CA GLY A 816 22.76 16.95 -71.02
C GLY A 816 24.26 16.76 -71.21
N GLY A 817 24.82 16.94 -72.40
CA GLY A 817 24.16 17.23 -73.68
C GLY A 817 25.21 17.55 -74.75
N GLY A 818 25.13 16.90 -75.92
CA GLY A 818 26.18 16.98 -76.94
C GLY A 818 25.69 16.61 -78.34
N PHE A 819 25.47 17.66 -79.13
CA PHE A 819 25.18 17.71 -80.57
C PHE A 819 26.12 16.85 -81.45
N SER A 820 25.78 16.44 -82.69
CA SER A 820 24.64 16.76 -83.58
C SER A 820 24.57 15.83 -84.81
N LEU A 821 23.39 15.80 -85.49
CA LEU A 821 23.18 15.49 -86.92
C LEU A 821 23.67 14.10 -87.41
N SER A 822 22.82 13.20 -87.91
CA SER A 822 21.86 13.44 -89.00
C SER A 822 20.87 12.28 -89.16
N ALA A 823 19.82 12.50 -89.96
CA ALA A 823 18.80 11.52 -90.38
C ALA A 823 19.04 11.11 -91.87
N PRO A 824 18.23 10.25 -92.55
CA PRO A 824 16.95 9.69 -92.13
C PRO A 824 16.58 8.23 -92.57
N ALA A 825 15.48 7.75 -91.98
CA ALA A 825 14.39 6.97 -92.60
C ALA A 825 14.58 5.53 -93.14
N ASN A 826 13.43 4.83 -93.13
CA ASN A 826 13.07 3.57 -93.80
C ASN A 826 13.75 2.29 -93.27
N LYS A 827 13.02 1.20 -93.01
CA LYS A 827 11.60 0.90 -93.31
C LYS A 827 10.95 0.09 -92.18
#